data_AF-A0AA37QET4-F1
#
_entry.id   AF-A0AA37QET4-F1
#
_cell.length_a   1.000
_cell.length_b   1.000
_cell.length_c   1.000
_cell.angle_alpha   90.00
_cell.angle_beta   90.00
_cell.angle_gamma   90.00
#
_symmetry.space_group_name_H-M   'P 1'
#
loop_
_entity.id
_entity.type
_entity.pdbx_description
1 polymer ?
#
loop_
_entity_poly.entity_id
_entity_poly.type
_entity_poly.pdbx_seq_one_letter_code
_entity_poly.pdbx_strand_id
1 'polypeptide(L)'
;MSLQSRPLRRILPLALALAAAVAGGCRERARISRDDAAEIARAERVVDSLLAVARADETALGTAGRPAAARLDSSGARALLYLERARLGLGSPFRLAEQARQDPELSRRLGRTLAWALLGRAAYGETYTVDPAALADATDPWRPGALVDGRLHRRLIDSTVAAAPSARTGEATVRLAFALARAERLVTPRTAEAAVPAAALARDRRLAREDAARLLAASAATRVAADSDALVLLERWRRERRLTVERPLLADDLRADDATAARDAERLLVAMRERVRSALVSTEPDTTQPGDSIAQAAPMAPSVAAVVACAAPDALLPCRTAERLAAIESARRARPDPFVTITLGGFRSTVSDGSLERDSIGTGSDPAVLRRLAARARTADGLAVEWVRARGTLPADGDALRRVARLVHAVAVAARPYAQAPVTPATAADRDVQTVADRLRISSGIARVAFERGLPASWRVPALRDLELAVSDLRLALPALTLDGLNVRIGASPKGDLALALHDPTSRTIFLPPASGPGTIAHELAHDLDWQAARTQLGLRGTYATDRAARLGAEPLATAVRGLADTRSRNAARTRGGNDRPAELFARGADWFVAAMLAREGRMNGALTSVQDAELPGFAGAAVPAPGTGAADAIVEALGRVTPISPVSVAWFRARFGADAPMPAAAVARLALDASSTWGAERTLIGLGFPAGLTERMPPGGSGRAAGTCPLAPWQSRLLWVAADARARGMLRSQAARAPMIGFPLWQSRATFGAPWEQEILEEPRQRFRDAVMRGALRDLRARAPFADVAACR
;
A
#
# COMPACT_ATOMS: atom_id res chain seq x y z
N MET A 1 19.89 31.34 -51.00
CA MET A 1 18.94 30.21 -51.22
C MET A 1 19.41 29.01 -50.41
N SER A 2 18.76 28.73 -49.28
CA SER A 2 18.98 27.50 -48.48
C SER A 2 17.62 27.12 -47.88
N LEU A 3 16.89 26.24 -48.58
CA LEU A 3 15.60 25.73 -48.15
C LEU A 3 15.76 24.30 -47.62
N GLN A 4 15.34 24.15 -46.36
CA GLN A 4 14.50 23.04 -45.88
C GLN A 4 15.03 21.60 -45.97
N SER A 5 15.70 21.15 -44.91
CA SER A 5 15.82 19.72 -44.55
C SER A 5 15.41 19.42 -43.09
N ARG A 6 14.71 20.35 -42.43
CA ARG A 6 14.30 20.22 -41.01
C ARG A 6 13.10 19.30 -40.69
N PRO A 7 12.13 18.98 -41.58
CA PRO A 7 11.00 18.13 -41.17
C PRO A 7 11.35 16.62 -41.09
N LEU A 8 12.31 16.14 -41.88
CA LEU A 8 12.68 14.71 -41.94
C LEU A 8 13.32 14.17 -40.65
N ARG A 9 14.05 15.01 -39.90
CA ARG A 9 14.69 14.59 -38.63
C ARG A 9 13.71 14.34 -37.48
N ARG A 10 12.47 14.86 -37.54
CA ARG A 10 11.45 14.63 -36.51
C ARG A 10 10.50 13.46 -36.84
N ILE A 11 10.32 13.15 -38.12
CA ILE A 11 9.41 12.08 -38.57
C ILE A 11 10.03 10.70 -38.38
N LEU A 12 11.34 10.56 -38.62
CA LEU A 12 12.03 9.27 -38.53
C LEU A 12 11.97 8.60 -37.13
N PRO A 13 12.23 9.29 -36.00
CA PRO A 13 12.11 8.66 -34.67
C PRO A 13 10.66 8.31 -34.32
N LEU A 14 9.68 9.09 -34.79
CA LEU A 14 8.25 8.81 -34.57
C LEU A 14 7.81 7.55 -35.33
N ALA A 15 8.24 7.41 -36.59
CA ALA A 15 7.97 6.24 -37.42
C ALA A 15 8.65 4.98 -36.87
N LEU A 16 9.89 5.08 -36.40
CA LEU A 16 10.60 3.97 -35.74
C LEU A 16 9.94 3.58 -34.41
N ALA A 17 9.49 4.53 -33.61
CA ALA A 17 8.75 4.25 -32.38
C ALA A 17 7.39 3.59 -32.68
N LEU A 18 6.67 4.02 -33.71
CA LEU A 18 5.42 3.42 -34.14
C LEU A 18 5.63 2.01 -34.68
N ALA A 19 6.65 1.79 -35.51
CA ALA A 19 7.01 0.46 -36.02
C ALA A 19 7.44 -0.50 -34.91
N ALA A 20 8.21 -0.01 -33.92
CA ALA A 20 8.58 -0.80 -32.74
C ALA A 20 7.36 -1.13 -31.86
N ALA A 21 6.42 -0.20 -31.69
CA ALA A 21 5.17 -0.43 -30.96
C ALA A 21 4.26 -1.45 -31.66
N VAL A 22 4.13 -1.35 -32.99
CA VAL A 22 3.36 -2.31 -33.81
C VAL A 22 4.03 -3.69 -33.81
N ALA A 23 5.35 -3.76 -34.02
CA ALA A 23 6.08 -5.03 -33.99
C ALA A 23 6.08 -5.69 -32.60
N GLY A 24 6.16 -4.89 -31.52
CA GLY A 24 5.98 -5.35 -30.14
C GLY A 24 4.59 -5.93 -29.91
N GLY A 25 3.54 -5.21 -30.30
CA GLY A 25 2.15 -5.67 -30.18
C GLY A 25 1.83 -6.92 -31.01
N CYS A 26 2.41 -7.05 -32.21
CA CYS A 26 2.27 -8.25 -33.05
C CYS A 26 3.00 -9.47 -32.46
N ARG A 27 4.19 -9.31 -31.87
CA ARG A 27 4.92 -10.40 -31.20
C ARG A 27 4.23 -10.87 -29.92
N GLU A 28 3.56 -9.97 -29.20
CA GLU A 28 2.82 -10.30 -27.98
C GLU A 28 1.53 -11.08 -28.31
N ARG A 29 0.85 -10.73 -29.41
CA ARG A 29 -0.32 -11.46 -29.91
C ARG A 29 0.00 -12.85 -30.49
N ALA A 30 1.21 -13.07 -31.00
CA ALA A 30 1.65 -14.37 -31.54
C ALA A 30 1.81 -15.48 -30.48
N ARG A 31 1.65 -15.17 -29.20
CA ARG A 31 1.85 -16.12 -28.08
C ARG A 31 0.57 -16.64 -27.44
N ILE A 32 -0.60 -16.10 -27.82
CA ILE A 32 -1.89 -16.55 -27.28
C ILE A 32 -2.49 -17.56 -28.25
N SER A 33 -3.01 -18.69 -27.75
CA SER A 33 -3.70 -19.65 -28.62
C SER A 33 -4.96 -19.00 -29.22
N ARG A 34 -5.32 -19.37 -30.46
CA ARG A 34 -6.50 -18.80 -31.13
C ARG A 34 -7.77 -19.01 -30.30
N ASP A 35 -7.87 -20.15 -29.62
CA ASP A 35 -9.03 -20.50 -28.80
C ASP A 35 -9.12 -19.63 -27.54
N ASP A 36 -8.00 -19.40 -26.83
CA ASP A 36 -8.03 -18.52 -25.65
C ASP A 36 -8.34 -17.08 -26.04
N ALA A 37 -7.79 -16.61 -27.16
CA ALA A 37 -8.11 -15.28 -27.70
C ALA A 37 -9.59 -15.17 -28.07
N ALA A 38 -10.17 -16.23 -28.65
CA ALA A 38 -11.59 -16.28 -28.98
C ALA A 38 -12.48 -16.31 -27.74
N GLU A 39 -12.10 -17.04 -26.69
CA GLU A 39 -12.81 -17.08 -25.41
C GLU A 39 -12.75 -15.75 -24.67
N ILE A 40 -11.59 -15.08 -24.63
CA ILE A 40 -11.47 -13.72 -24.08
C ILE A 40 -12.38 -12.76 -24.86
N ALA A 41 -12.30 -12.75 -26.19
CA ALA A 41 -13.14 -11.88 -27.02
C ALA A 41 -14.65 -12.15 -26.84
N ARG A 42 -15.04 -13.43 -26.67
CA ARG A 42 -16.42 -13.82 -26.37
C ARG A 42 -16.85 -13.32 -24.99
N ALA A 43 -15.98 -13.43 -24.00
CA ALA A 43 -16.25 -12.97 -22.64
C ALA A 43 -16.40 -11.46 -22.56
N GLU A 44 -15.53 -10.69 -23.21
CA GLU A 44 -15.64 -9.22 -23.29
C GLU A 44 -16.97 -8.79 -23.91
N ARG A 45 -17.42 -9.41 -25.01
CA ARG A 45 -18.73 -9.11 -25.61
C ARG A 45 -19.90 -9.34 -24.66
N VAL A 46 -19.85 -10.39 -23.84
CA VAL A 46 -20.88 -10.66 -22.83
C VAL A 46 -20.86 -9.58 -21.75
N VAL A 47 -19.66 -9.21 -21.27
CA VAL A 47 -19.49 -8.14 -20.29
C VAL A 47 -19.99 -6.79 -20.82
N ASP A 48 -19.64 -6.43 -22.05
CA ASP A 48 -20.11 -5.22 -22.72
C ASP A 48 -21.64 -5.19 -22.82
N SER A 49 -22.26 -6.34 -23.14
CA SER A 49 -23.71 -6.48 -23.13
C SER A 49 -24.31 -6.26 -21.74
N LEU A 50 -23.71 -6.81 -20.67
CA LEU A 50 -24.17 -6.58 -19.30
C LEU A 50 -24.04 -5.11 -18.89
N LEU A 51 -22.91 -4.47 -19.23
CA LEU A 51 -22.67 -3.05 -18.99
C LEU A 51 -23.67 -2.17 -19.75
N ALA A 52 -23.96 -2.50 -21.01
CA ALA A 52 -24.93 -1.76 -21.82
C ALA A 52 -26.34 -1.85 -21.21
N VAL A 53 -26.77 -3.04 -20.76
CA VAL A 53 -28.05 -3.22 -20.06
C VAL A 53 -28.06 -2.43 -18.75
N ALA A 54 -26.99 -2.51 -17.95
CA ALA A 54 -26.89 -1.79 -16.68
C ALA A 54 -26.93 -0.26 -16.85
N ARG A 55 -26.29 0.26 -17.90
CA ARG A 55 -26.33 1.70 -18.24
C ARG A 55 -27.71 2.12 -18.76
N ALA A 56 -28.38 1.27 -19.55
CA ALA A 56 -29.74 1.54 -19.97
C ALA A 56 -30.70 1.64 -18.76
N ASP A 57 -30.51 0.77 -17.75
CA ASP A 57 -31.27 0.81 -16.49
C ASP A 57 -31.07 2.11 -15.69
N GLU A 58 -29.93 2.80 -15.81
CA GLU A 58 -29.70 4.13 -15.18
C GLU A 58 -30.62 5.20 -15.77
N THR A 59 -30.74 5.21 -17.10
CA THR A 59 -31.51 6.23 -17.83
C THR A 59 -32.99 5.91 -17.99
N ALA A 60 -33.40 4.66 -17.73
CA ALA A 60 -34.79 4.24 -17.89
C ALA A 60 -35.69 4.92 -16.83
N LEU A 61 -36.54 5.84 -17.30
CA LEU A 61 -37.67 6.39 -16.58
C LEU A 61 -38.91 5.55 -16.90
N GLY A 62 -39.63 5.13 -15.86
CA GLY A 62 -40.92 4.48 -15.95
C GLY A 62 -42.05 5.49 -16.19
N THR A 63 -43.25 4.96 -16.45
CA THR A 63 -44.46 5.71 -16.85
C THR A 63 -44.95 6.77 -15.85
N ALA A 64 -44.44 6.76 -14.61
CA ALA A 64 -44.78 7.73 -13.57
C ALA A 64 -43.57 8.57 -13.11
N GLY A 65 -42.53 8.70 -13.94
CA GLY A 65 -41.27 9.35 -13.55
C GLY A 65 -40.46 8.59 -12.49
N ARG A 66 -40.92 7.40 -12.09
CA ARG A 66 -40.20 6.47 -11.21
C ARG A 66 -39.20 5.64 -12.01
N PRO A 67 -38.08 5.17 -11.43
CA PRO A 67 -37.18 4.22 -12.09
C PRO A 67 -37.96 3.01 -12.63
N ALA A 68 -37.70 2.63 -13.88
CA ALA A 68 -38.25 1.38 -14.43
C ALA A 68 -37.71 0.16 -13.67
N ALA A 69 -38.42 -0.97 -13.74
CA ALA A 69 -37.90 -2.23 -13.22
C ALA A 69 -36.57 -2.57 -13.92
N ALA A 70 -35.55 -2.89 -13.13
CA ALA A 70 -34.22 -3.13 -13.66
C ALA A 70 -34.20 -4.40 -14.52
N ARG A 71 -33.65 -4.29 -15.73
CA ARG A 71 -33.53 -5.39 -16.68
C ARG A 71 -32.37 -6.31 -16.33
N LEU A 72 -31.31 -5.77 -15.72
CA LEU A 72 -30.17 -6.57 -15.26
C LEU A 72 -30.58 -7.42 -14.05
N ASP A 73 -30.41 -8.74 -14.14
CA ASP A 73 -30.67 -9.66 -13.03
C ASP A 73 -29.59 -9.57 -11.93
N SER A 74 -29.80 -10.27 -10.81
CA SER A 74 -28.84 -10.29 -9.70
C SER A 74 -27.50 -10.91 -10.10
N SER A 75 -27.51 -11.93 -10.96
CA SER A 75 -26.29 -12.59 -11.45
C SER A 75 -25.44 -11.65 -12.29
N GLY A 76 -26.07 -10.88 -13.19
CA GLY A 76 -25.41 -9.85 -13.99
C GLY A 76 -24.85 -8.72 -13.13
N ALA A 77 -25.60 -8.25 -12.13
CA ALA A 77 -25.11 -7.26 -11.17
C ALA A 77 -23.89 -7.77 -10.39
N ARG A 78 -23.94 -9.03 -9.92
CA ARG A 78 -22.82 -9.71 -9.26
C ARG A 78 -21.60 -9.80 -10.18
N ALA A 79 -21.80 -10.10 -11.47
CA ALA A 79 -20.71 -10.15 -12.44
C ALA A 79 -20.01 -8.79 -12.60
N LEU A 80 -20.77 -7.69 -12.70
CA LEU A 80 -20.21 -6.33 -12.76
C LEU A 80 -19.45 -5.96 -11.48
N LEU A 81 -19.90 -6.44 -10.31
CA LEU A 81 -19.19 -6.24 -9.05
C LEU A 81 -17.80 -6.87 -9.04
N TYR A 82 -17.63 -8.09 -9.57
CA TYR A 82 -16.31 -8.72 -9.71
C TYR A 82 -15.37 -7.89 -10.59
N LEU A 83 -15.87 -7.34 -11.70
CA LEU A 83 -15.09 -6.51 -12.60
C LEU A 83 -14.69 -5.19 -11.95
N GLU A 84 -15.60 -4.56 -11.20
CA GLU A 84 -15.30 -3.35 -10.44
C GLU A 84 -14.28 -3.61 -9.33
N ARG A 85 -14.37 -4.76 -8.64
CA ARG A 85 -13.34 -5.18 -7.67
C ARG A 85 -11.98 -5.35 -8.33
N ALA A 86 -11.89 -6.01 -9.48
CA ALA A 86 -10.65 -6.16 -10.22
C ALA A 86 -10.08 -4.81 -10.69
N ARG A 87 -10.96 -3.89 -11.13
CA ARG A 87 -10.60 -2.53 -11.51
C ARG A 87 -10.02 -1.77 -10.32
N LEU A 88 -10.63 -1.85 -9.15
CA LEU A 88 -10.18 -1.16 -7.93
C LEU A 88 -8.97 -1.82 -7.25
N GLY A 89 -8.61 -3.06 -7.64
CA GLY A 89 -7.58 -3.84 -6.97
C GLY A 89 -8.04 -4.48 -5.66
N LEU A 90 -9.35 -4.62 -5.44
CA LEU A 90 -9.97 -5.25 -4.26
C LEU A 90 -9.96 -6.79 -4.36
N GLY A 91 -8.75 -7.33 -4.58
CA GLY A 91 -8.46 -8.73 -4.83
C GLY A 91 -7.63 -8.94 -6.09
N SER A 92 -6.81 -10.00 -6.11
CA SER A 92 -6.09 -10.41 -7.31
C SER A 92 -7.07 -10.81 -8.43
N PRO A 93 -6.88 -10.36 -9.69
CA PRO A 93 -7.78 -10.74 -10.79
C PRO A 93 -7.79 -12.26 -11.03
N PHE A 94 -6.69 -12.94 -10.72
CA PHE A 94 -6.56 -14.40 -10.82
C PHE A 94 -7.37 -15.11 -9.73
N ARG A 95 -7.29 -14.63 -8.48
CA ARG A 95 -8.16 -15.09 -7.40
C ARG A 95 -9.62 -14.79 -7.68
N LEU A 96 -9.94 -13.61 -8.18
CA LEU A 96 -11.31 -13.22 -8.55
C LEU A 96 -11.86 -14.12 -9.66
N ALA A 97 -11.04 -14.52 -10.63
CA ALA A 97 -11.44 -15.45 -11.69
C ALA A 97 -11.76 -16.84 -11.13
N GLU A 98 -10.97 -17.35 -10.18
CA GLU A 98 -11.29 -18.59 -9.49
C GLU A 98 -12.55 -18.47 -8.61
N GLN A 99 -12.71 -17.34 -7.91
CA GLN A 99 -13.92 -17.03 -7.13
C GLN A 99 -15.18 -17.04 -8.01
N ALA A 100 -15.15 -16.36 -9.15
CA ALA A 100 -16.28 -16.28 -10.07
C ALA A 100 -16.74 -17.66 -10.57
N ARG A 101 -15.82 -18.60 -10.76
CA ARG A 101 -16.16 -19.98 -11.18
C ARG A 101 -16.82 -20.81 -10.09
N GLN A 102 -16.61 -20.44 -8.83
CA GLN A 102 -17.11 -21.17 -7.67
C GLN A 102 -18.26 -20.43 -6.96
N ASP A 103 -18.59 -19.22 -7.41
CA ASP A 103 -19.65 -18.40 -6.84
C ASP A 103 -21.03 -19.05 -7.15
N PRO A 104 -21.77 -19.52 -6.14
CA PRO A 104 -23.06 -20.19 -6.35
C PRO A 104 -24.15 -19.26 -6.89
N GLU A 105 -23.92 -17.95 -6.86
CA GLU A 105 -24.86 -16.93 -7.36
C GLU A 105 -24.66 -16.63 -8.84
N LEU A 106 -23.59 -17.16 -9.43
CA LEU A 106 -23.35 -17.12 -10.84
C LEU A 106 -23.69 -18.49 -11.44
N SER A 107 -24.41 -18.49 -12.56
CA SER A 107 -24.52 -19.72 -13.34
C SER A 107 -23.12 -20.20 -13.74
N ARG A 108 -22.89 -21.52 -13.81
CA ARG A 108 -21.56 -22.08 -14.18
C ARG A 108 -21.00 -21.46 -15.47
N ARG A 109 -21.87 -21.20 -16.45
CA ARG A 109 -21.52 -20.54 -17.72
C ARG A 109 -21.09 -19.08 -17.52
N LEU A 110 -21.87 -18.31 -16.75
CA LEU A 110 -21.53 -16.90 -16.48
C LEU A 110 -20.25 -16.79 -15.63
N GLY A 111 -20.08 -17.64 -14.61
CA GLY A 111 -18.87 -17.70 -13.79
C GLY A 111 -17.62 -17.98 -14.61
N ARG A 112 -17.68 -18.95 -15.54
CA ARG A 112 -16.59 -19.22 -16.49
C ARG A 112 -16.35 -18.06 -17.45
N THR A 113 -17.40 -17.44 -17.98
CA THR A 113 -17.30 -16.27 -18.88
C THR A 113 -16.63 -15.10 -18.16
N LEU A 114 -17.04 -14.83 -16.92
CA LEU A 114 -16.46 -13.79 -16.09
C LEU A 114 -14.99 -14.06 -15.77
N ALA A 115 -14.62 -15.32 -15.51
CA ALA A 115 -13.22 -15.69 -15.31
C ALA A 115 -12.33 -15.38 -16.52
N TRP A 116 -12.83 -15.64 -17.74
CA TRP A 116 -12.15 -15.25 -18.98
C TRP A 116 -12.05 -13.73 -19.15
N ALA A 117 -13.12 -12.98 -18.84
CA ALA A 117 -13.08 -11.51 -18.87
C ALA A 117 -12.05 -10.96 -17.87
N LEU A 118 -12.02 -11.47 -16.63
CA LEU A 118 -11.04 -11.06 -15.62
C LEU A 118 -9.60 -11.33 -16.07
N LEU A 119 -9.36 -12.47 -16.72
CA LEU A 119 -8.05 -12.80 -17.30
C LEU A 119 -7.69 -11.88 -18.47
N GLY A 120 -8.64 -11.61 -19.38
CA GLY A 120 -8.47 -10.67 -20.48
C GLY A 120 -8.11 -9.27 -19.99
N ARG A 121 -8.87 -8.73 -19.04
CA ARG A 121 -8.63 -7.42 -18.45
C ARG A 121 -7.29 -7.34 -17.71
N ALA A 122 -6.84 -8.43 -17.07
CA ALA A 122 -5.48 -8.49 -16.54
C ALA A 122 -4.43 -8.41 -17.66
N ALA A 123 -4.61 -9.17 -18.76
CA ALA A 123 -3.72 -9.16 -19.91
C ALA A 123 -3.67 -7.81 -20.65
N TYR A 124 -4.74 -7.02 -20.61
CA TYR A 124 -4.78 -5.66 -21.18
C TYR A 124 -4.38 -4.56 -20.19
N GLY A 125 -4.10 -4.89 -18.92
CA GLY A 125 -3.72 -3.91 -17.90
C GLY A 125 -4.88 -3.03 -17.44
N GLU A 126 -6.11 -3.54 -17.45
CA GLU A 126 -7.34 -2.85 -17.04
C GLU A 126 -7.73 -3.12 -15.57
N THR A 127 -6.84 -3.75 -14.81
CA THR A 127 -6.98 -4.05 -13.38
C THR A 127 -6.13 -3.08 -12.53
N TYR A 128 -6.46 -2.92 -11.23
CA TYR A 128 -5.73 -2.03 -10.31
C TYR A 128 -5.59 -0.57 -10.80
N THR A 129 -6.67 -0.04 -11.35
CA THR A 129 -6.78 1.34 -11.80
C THR A 129 -6.85 2.29 -10.62
N VAL A 130 -5.97 3.29 -10.60
CA VAL A 130 -5.98 4.37 -9.63
C VAL A 130 -7.00 5.43 -10.06
N ASP A 131 -7.95 5.76 -9.19
CA ASP A 131 -8.82 6.92 -9.39
C ASP A 131 -8.02 8.22 -9.24
N PRO A 132 -8.01 9.11 -10.26
CA PRO A 132 -7.30 10.38 -10.20
C PRO A 132 -7.66 11.25 -8.99
N ALA A 133 -8.88 11.16 -8.46
CA ALA A 133 -9.31 11.92 -7.30
C ALA A 133 -8.46 11.62 -6.06
N ALA A 134 -7.89 10.41 -5.93
CA ALA A 134 -7.01 10.09 -4.80
C ALA A 134 -5.68 10.87 -4.84
N LEU A 135 -5.24 11.28 -6.03
CA LEU A 135 -3.98 11.97 -6.28
C LEU A 135 -4.15 13.48 -6.53
N ALA A 136 -5.40 13.94 -6.62
CA ALA A 136 -5.74 15.34 -6.72
C ALA A 136 -5.52 16.03 -5.36
N ASP A 137 -5.16 17.31 -5.40
CA ASP A 137 -5.05 18.12 -4.20
C ASP A 137 -5.75 19.47 -4.36
N ALA A 138 -6.29 19.96 -3.24
CA ALA A 138 -7.08 21.19 -3.13
C ALA A 138 -6.23 22.46 -3.21
N THR A 139 -4.95 22.36 -2.86
CA THR A 139 -4.05 23.49 -2.76
C THR A 139 -2.73 23.17 -3.44
N ASP A 140 -2.51 23.76 -4.61
CA ASP A 140 -1.15 23.97 -5.11
C ASP A 140 -0.39 24.78 -4.03
N PRO A 141 0.76 24.29 -3.52
CA PRO A 141 1.58 25.02 -2.56
C PRO A 141 1.99 26.43 -3.02
N TRP A 142 1.94 26.67 -4.33
CA TRP A 142 2.35 27.90 -5.02
C TRP A 142 1.17 28.73 -5.50
N ARG A 143 -0.03 28.14 -5.54
CA ARG A 143 -1.28 28.81 -5.89
C ARG A 143 -2.40 28.31 -4.99
N PRO A 144 -2.59 28.95 -3.82
CA PRO A 144 -3.76 28.69 -3.01
C PRO A 144 -5.02 28.79 -3.89
N GLY A 145 -5.73 27.67 -4.08
CA GLY A 145 -6.93 27.56 -4.92
C GLY A 145 -6.76 26.90 -6.30
N ALA A 146 -5.54 26.68 -6.80
CA ALA A 146 -5.34 25.89 -8.03
C ALA A 146 -5.29 24.40 -7.70
N LEU A 147 -6.17 23.61 -8.35
CA LEU A 147 -6.21 22.16 -8.18
C LEU A 147 -5.07 21.49 -8.96
N VAL A 148 -4.30 20.64 -8.28
CA VAL A 148 -3.33 19.78 -8.96
C VAL A 148 -4.08 18.64 -9.64
N ASP A 149 -3.97 18.52 -10.97
CA ASP A 149 -4.64 17.47 -11.74
C ASP A 149 -4.09 16.09 -11.39
N GLY A 150 -4.88 15.32 -10.62
CA GLY A 150 -4.56 13.94 -10.25
C GLY A 150 -4.35 13.01 -11.45
N ARG A 151 -4.87 13.33 -12.65
CA ARG A 151 -4.62 12.57 -13.88
C ARG A 151 -3.18 12.70 -14.34
N LEU A 152 -2.53 13.85 -14.11
CA LEU A 152 -1.11 14.03 -14.40
C LEU A 152 -0.23 13.19 -13.47
N HIS A 153 -0.52 13.18 -12.17
CA HIS A 153 0.18 12.32 -11.22
C HIS A 153 -0.01 10.85 -11.57
N ARG A 154 -1.23 10.41 -11.87
CA ARG A 154 -1.48 9.03 -12.31
C ARG A 154 -0.65 8.68 -13.54
N ARG A 155 -0.68 9.50 -14.60
CA ARG A 155 0.11 9.25 -15.83
C ARG A 155 1.61 9.18 -15.55
N LEU A 156 2.11 10.04 -14.65
CA LEU A 156 3.50 10.03 -14.25
C LEU A 156 3.90 8.74 -13.52
N ILE A 157 3.07 8.30 -12.57
CA ILE A 157 3.26 7.04 -11.84
C ILE A 157 3.23 5.85 -12.81
N ASP A 158 2.18 5.77 -13.63
CA ASP A 158 1.99 4.67 -14.59
C ASP A 158 3.15 4.55 -15.58
N SER A 159 3.59 5.68 -16.16
CA SER A 159 4.72 5.71 -17.09
C SER A 159 6.06 5.36 -16.43
N THR A 160 6.29 5.82 -15.19
CA THR A 160 7.50 5.47 -14.43
C THR A 160 7.56 3.98 -14.15
N VAL A 161 6.45 3.39 -13.68
CA VAL A 161 6.39 1.95 -13.40
C VAL A 161 6.50 1.12 -14.68
N ALA A 162 5.90 1.57 -15.78
CA ALA A 162 5.97 0.87 -17.06
C ALA A 162 7.38 0.91 -17.68
N ALA A 163 8.09 2.04 -17.57
CA ALA A 163 9.41 2.22 -18.18
C ALA A 163 10.57 1.57 -17.39
N ALA A 164 10.37 1.29 -16.10
CA ALA A 164 11.41 0.72 -15.26
C ALA A 164 11.81 -0.72 -15.66
N PRO A 165 13.04 -1.18 -15.35
CA PRO A 165 13.47 -2.54 -15.66
C PRO A 165 12.59 -3.63 -15.05
N SER A 166 12.14 -3.41 -13.80
CA SER A 166 11.15 -4.24 -13.13
C SER A 166 10.05 -3.40 -12.52
N ALA A 167 8.85 -3.99 -12.37
CA ALA A 167 7.71 -3.32 -11.76
C ALA A 167 8.04 -2.80 -10.35
N ARG A 168 8.82 -3.57 -9.57
CA ARG A 168 9.21 -3.17 -8.22
C ARG A 168 10.22 -2.01 -8.20
N THR A 169 11.18 -2.00 -9.13
CA THR A 169 12.11 -0.86 -9.27
C THR A 169 11.37 0.42 -9.63
N GLY A 170 10.38 0.33 -10.53
CA GLY A 170 9.54 1.46 -10.90
C GLY A 170 8.68 1.98 -9.74
N GLU A 171 8.10 1.09 -8.93
CA GLU A 171 7.38 1.49 -7.72
C GLU A 171 8.30 2.17 -6.70
N ALA A 172 9.46 1.60 -6.41
CA ALA A 172 10.43 2.18 -5.48
C ALA A 172 10.89 3.57 -5.96
N THR A 173 11.12 3.73 -7.27
CA THR A 173 11.43 5.01 -7.92
C THR A 173 10.37 6.06 -7.62
N VAL A 174 9.08 5.72 -7.82
CA VAL A 174 7.97 6.65 -7.55
C VAL A 174 7.91 7.01 -6.07
N ARG A 175 7.98 6.04 -5.16
CA ARG A 175 7.92 6.29 -3.72
C ARG A 175 9.06 7.20 -3.25
N LEU A 176 10.28 6.95 -3.70
CA LEU A 176 11.46 7.79 -3.45
C LEU A 176 11.26 9.21 -4.00
N ALA A 177 10.87 9.34 -5.26
CA ALA A 177 10.69 10.65 -5.89
C ALA A 177 9.61 11.49 -5.21
N PHE A 178 8.47 10.90 -4.85
CA PHE A 178 7.41 11.61 -4.13
C PHE A 178 7.81 11.95 -2.68
N ALA A 179 8.61 11.12 -2.02
CA ALA A 179 9.18 11.46 -0.70
C ALA A 179 10.16 12.65 -0.79
N LEU A 180 11.03 12.67 -1.81
CA LEU A 180 11.93 13.80 -2.09
C LEU A 180 11.14 15.05 -2.47
N ALA A 181 10.11 14.93 -3.32
CA ALA A 181 9.26 16.02 -3.74
C ALA A 181 8.47 16.61 -2.56
N ARG A 182 8.00 15.78 -1.62
CA ARG A 182 7.39 16.22 -0.35
C ARG A 182 8.41 16.98 0.50
N ALA A 183 9.63 16.45 0.63
CA ALA A 183 10.69 17.10 1.39
C ALA A 183 11.03 18.48 0.83
N GLU A 184 11.00 18.61 -0.51
CA GLU A 184 11.19 19.87 -1.22
C GLU A 184 9.92 20.75 -1.25
N ARG A 185 8.77 20.25 -0.80
CA ARG A 185 7.46 20.93 -0.90
C ARG A 185 7.02 21.23 -2.34
N LEU A 186 7.35 20.34 -3.27
CA LEU A 186 6.77 20.33 -4.63
C LEU A 186 5.37 19.70 -4.64
N VAL A 187 5.13 18.77 -3.72
CA VAL A 187 3.84 18.11 -3.50
C VAL A 187 3.49 18.20 -2.02
N THR A 188 2.21 18.14 -1.69
CA THR A 188 1.79 18.13 -0.29
C THR A 188 2.07 16.77 0.37
N PRO A 189 2.06 16.71 1.72
CA PRO A 189 2.13 15.43 2.43
C PRO A 189 1.06 14.43 1.98
N ARG A 190 -0.17 14.90 1.75
CA ARG A 190 -1.31 14.05 1.37
C ARG A 190 -1.13 13.46 -0.02
N THR A 191 -0.64 14.23 -0.99
CA THR A 191 -0.35 13.72 -2.34
C THR A 191 0.78 12.69 -2.31
N ALA A 192 1.86 12.95 -1.56
CA ALA A 192 2.95 11.99 -1.41
C ALA A 192 2.50 10.70 -0.72
N GLU A 193 1.66 10.80 0.31
CA GLU A 193 1.05 9.65 0.98
C GLU A 193 0.13 8.85 0.05
N ALA A 194 -0.64 9.53 -0.82
CA ALA A 194 -1.49 8.88 -1.82
C ALA A 194 -0.71 8.27 -2.99
N ALA A 195 0.47 8.81 -3.31
CA ALA A 195 1.34 8.28 -4.36
C ALA A 195 1.88 6.89 -4.01
N VAL A 196 2.06 6.57 -2.72
CA VAL A 196 2.53 5.26 -2.25
C VAL A 196 1.58 4.12 -2.67
N PRO A 197 0.28 4.11 -2.29
CA PRO A 197 -0.63 3.08 -2.74
C PRO A 197 -0.87 3.12 -4.25
N ALA A 198 -0.87 4.30 -4.88
CA ALA A 198 -1.00 4.42 -6.33
C ALA A 198 0.16 3.75 -7.10
N ALA A 199 1.41 3.98 -6.68
CA ALA A 199 2.59 3.33 -7.24
C ALA A 199 2.52 1.81 -7.08
N ALA A 200 2.01 1.38 -5.93
CA ALA A 200 1.89 -0.02 -5.61
C ALA A 200 0.80 -0.71 -6.48
N LEU A 201 -0.34 -0.05 -6.71
CA LEU A 201 -1.39 -0.54 -7.64
C LEU A 201 -0.89 -0.54 -9.10
N ALA A 202 -0.09 0.44 -9.51
CA ALA A 202 0.56 0.45 -10.82
C ALA A 202 1.54 -0.72 -10.99
N ARG A 203 2.31 -1.08 -9.95
CA ARG A 203 3.13 -2.30 -9.94
C ARG A 203 2.24 -3.53 -10.12
N ASP A 204 1.19 -3.68 -9.33
CA ASP A 204 0.33 -4.87 -9.37
C ASP A 204 -0.34 -5.04 -10.73
N ARG A 205 -0.80 -3.96 -11.35
CA ARG A 205 -1.31 -3.96 -12.74
C ARG A 205 -0.27 -4.50 -13.71
N ARG A 206 0.97 -4.03 -13.63
CA ARG A 206 2.06 -4.50 -14.50
C ARG A 206 2.36 -5.99 -14.26
N LEU A 207 2.47 -6.42 -13.00
CA LEU A 207 2.73 -7.82 -12.66
C LEU A 207 1.59 -8.73 -13.11
N ALA A 208 0.33 -8.33 -12.90
CA ALA A 208 -0.83 -9.09 -13.35
C ALA A 208 -0.87 -9.23 -14.87
N ARG A 209 -0.48 -8.17 -15.60
CA ARG A 209 -0.36 -8.21 -17.06
C ARG A 209 0.71 -9.21 -17.52
N GLU A 210 1.89 -9.16 -16.90
CA GLU A 210 3.00 -10.07 -17.20
C GLU A 210 2.64 -11.52 -16.85
N ASP A 211 1.99 -11.76 -15.71
CA ASP A 211 1.48 -13.08 -15.31
C ASP A 211 0.43 -13.63 -16.28
N ALA A 212 -0.54 -12.81 -16.69
CA ALA A 212 -1.57 -13.21 -17.64
C ALA A 212 -0.96 -13.57 -19.01
N ALA A 213 -0.02 -12.77 -19.50
CA ALA A 213 0.69 -13.05 -20.74
C ALA A 213 1.49 -14.37 -20.66
N ARG A 214 2.20 -14.62 -19.54
CA ARG A 214 2.91 -15.88 -19.31
C ARG A 214 1.96 -17.07 -19.23
N LEU A 215 0.83 -16.93 -18.55
CA LEU A 215 -0.17 -17.97 -18.41
C LEU A 215 -0.77 -18.36 -19.76
N LEU A 216 -1.18 -17.36 -20.57
CA LEU A 216 -1.75 -17.59 -21.90
C LEU A 216 -0.72 -18.23 -22.85
N ALA A 217 0.55 -17.79 -22.78
CA ALA A 217 1.63 -18.41 -23.55
C ALA A 217 1.90 -19.86 -23.13
N ALA A 218 1.90 -20.14 -21.83
CA ALA A 218 2.07 -21.49 -21.32
C ALA A 218 0.89 -22.40 -21.70
N SER A 219 -0.34 -21.89 -21.66
CA SER A 219 -1.53 -22.62 -22.11
C SER A 219 -1.43 -22.97 -23.59
N ALA A 220 -1.01 -22.02 -24.44
CA ALA A 220 -0.78 -22.25 -25.86
C ALA A 220 0.27 -23.34 -26.13
N ALA A 221 1.35 -23.38 -25.33
CA ALA A 221 2.41 -24.39 -25.48
C ALA A 221 1.98 -25.80 -25.03
N THR A 222 1.15 -25.92 -24.01
CA THR A 222 0.75 -27.23 -23.46
C THR A 222 -0.49 -27.85 -24.11
N ARG A 223 -1.26 -27.06 -24.87
CA ARG A 223 -2.53 -27.51 -25.49
C ARG A 223 -2.36 -28.63 -26.51
N VAL A 224 -1.14 -28.86 -27.00
CA VAL A 224 -0.82 -29.96 -27.93
C VAL A 224 -0.92 -31.33 -27.24
N ALA A 225 -0.93 -31.39 -25.90
CA ALA A 225 -0.88 -32.66 -25.14
C ALA A 225 -2.13 -32.95 -24.27
N ALA A 226 -3.02 -31.97 -24.02
CA ALA A 226 -4.23 -32.17 -23.20
C ALA A 226 -5.28 -31.07 -23.44
N ASP A 227 -6.56 -31.40 -23.25
CA ASP A 227 -7.74 -30.51 -23.23
C ASP A 227 -7.75 -29.50 -22.05
N SER A 228 -6.60 -28.94 -21.66
CA SER A 228 -6.49 -27.95 -20.58
C SER A 228 -6.39 -26.53 -21.15
N ASP A 229 -7.44 -25.73 -20.95
CA ASP A 229 -7.42 -24.30 -21.25
C ASP A 229 -6.66 -23.48 -20.19
N ALA A 230 -6.52 -22.17 -20.44
CA ALA A 230 -5.80 -21.27 -19.53
C ALA A 230 -6.44 -21.14 -18.14
N LEU A 231 -7.75 -21.39 -17.98
CA LEU A 231 -8.42 -21.33 -16.67
C LEU A 231 -8.14 -22.57 -15.82
N VAL A 232 -7.97 -23.75 -16.43
CA VAL A 232 -7.47 -24.94 -15.73
C VAL A 232 -6.01 -24.73 -15.31
N LEU A 233 -5.19 -24.17 -16.21
CA LEU A 233 -3.80 -23.84 -15.90
C LEU A 233 -3.70 -22.80 -14.78
N LEU A 234 -4.61 -21.82 -14.75
CA LEU A 234 -4.68 -20.78 -13.73
C LEU A 234 -4.82 -21.37 -12.33
N GLU A 235 -5.79 -22.27 -12.12
CA GLU A 235 -6.02 -22.92 -10.82
C GLU A 235 -4.79 -23.71 -10.37
N ARG A 236 -4.08 -24.34 -11.30
CA ARG A 236 -2.80 -25.02 -11.01
C ARG A 236 -1.72 -24.01 -10.62
N TRP A 237 -1.54 -22.94 -11.39
CA TRP A 237 -0.54 -21.90 -11.12
C TRP A 237 -0.77 -21.17 -9.80
N ARG A 238 -2.04 -20.98 -9.40
CA ARG A 238 -2.38 -20.44 -8.07
C ARG A 238 -1.96 -21.38 -6.95
N ARG A 239 -2.30 -22.67 -7.06
CA ARG A 239 -1.88 -23.70 -6.07
C ARG A 239 -0.35 -23.84 -5.99
N GLU A 240 0.33 -23.74 -7.12
CA GLU A 240 1.80 -23.77 -7.23
C GLU A 240 2.46 -22.42 -6.90
N ARG A 241 1.68 -21.36 -6.62
CA ARG A 241 2.15 -20.00 -6.29
C ARG A 241 3.06 -19.39 -7.36
N ARG A 242 2.74 -19.64 -8.63
CA ARG A 242 3.53 -19.19 -9.81
C ARG A 242 3.23 -17.78 -10.28
N LEU A 243 2.12 -17.18 -9.81
CA LEU A 243 1.71 -15.84 -10.19
C LEU A 243 2.47 -14.81 -9.36
N THR A 244 3.35 -14.05 -10.00
CA THR A 244 4.20 -13.06 -9.36
C THR A 244 3.39 -11.97 -8.63
N VAL A 245 2.25 -11.54 -9.16
CA VAL A 245 1.39 -10.52 -8.51
C VAL A 245 0.80 -11.01 -7.18
N GLU A 246 0.67 -12.34 -7.01
CA GLU A 246 0.19 -12.94 -5.76
C GLU A 246 1.35 -13.30 -4.82
N ARG A 247 2.61 -13.12 -5.22
CA ARG A 247 3.78 -13.52 -4.42
C ARG A 247 4.21 -12.45 -3.40
N PRO A 248 4.72 -12.87 -2.23
CA PRO A 248 5.14 -11.98 -1.14
C PRO A 248 6.21 -11.00 -1.62
N LEU A 249 6.02 -9.70 -1.36
CA LEU A 249 6.97 -8.66 -1.78
C LEU A 249 8.30 -8.71 -1.03
N LEU A 250 8.34 -9.46 0.07
CA LEU A 250 9.58 -9.75 0.79
C LEU A 250 10.41 -10.85 0.11
N ALA A 251 9.91 -11.52 -0.93
CA ALA A 251 10.68 -12.53 -1.68
C ALA A 251 11.89 -11.91 -2.40
N ASP A 252 12.93 -12.70 -2.58
CA ASP A 252 14.23 -12.23 -3.12
C ASP A 252 14.14 -11.78 -4.59
N ASP A 253 13.38 -12.51 -5.40
CA ASP A 253 13.20 -12.22 -6.82
C ASP A 253 12.28 -11.02 -7.09
N LEU A 254 11.62 -10.50 -6.03
CA LEU A 254 10.75 -9.34 -6.09
C LEU A 254 11.39 -8.07 -5.52
N ARG A 255 12.70 -8.06 -5.26
CA ARG A 255 13.40 -6.86 -4.79
C ARG A 255 13.50 -5.78 -5.88
N ALA A 256 13.50 -4.53 -5.44
CA ALA A 256 13.90 -3.43 -6.31
C ALA A 256 15.41 -3.46 -6.54
N ASP A 257 15.85 -3.03 -7.71
CA ASP A 257 17.21 -2.54 -7.88
C ASP A 257 17.28 -1.13 -7.24
N ASP A 258 17.77 -1.07 -5.99
CA ASP A 258 17.85 0.16 -5.21
C ASP A 258 18.71 1.24 -5.87
N ALA A 259 19.79 0.85 -6.56
CA ALA A 259 20.69 1.79 -7.22
C ALA A 259 20.03 2.42 -8.45
N THR A 260 19.30 1.63 -9.23
CA THR A 260 18.51 2.14 -10.36
C THR A 260 17.34 2.98 -9.88
N ALA A 261 16.61 2.52 -8.85
CA ALA A 261 15.50 3.29 -8.26
C ALA A 261 15.95 4.66 -7.73
N ALA A 262 17.11 4.73 -7.07
CA ALA A 262 17.68 5.98 -6.59
C ALA A 262 18.00 6.97 -7.72
N ARG A 263 18.65 6.49 -8.80
CA ARG A 263 19.00 7.31 -9.96
C ARG A 263 17.76 7.81 -10.70
N ASP A 264 16.79 6.95 -10.93
CA ASP A 264 15.58 7.32 -11.66
C ASP A 264 14.65 8.21 -10.80
N ALA A 265 14.70 8.07 -9.46
CA ALA A 265 13.95 8.96 -8.57
C ALA A 265 14.46 10.39 -8.62
N GLU A 266 15.78 10.59 -8.74
CA GLU A 266 16.41 11.90 -8.96
C GLU A 266 15.92 12.51 -10.29
N ARG A 267 15.90 11.73 -11.38
CA ARG A 267 15.39 12.18 -12.68
C ARG A 267 13.92 12.55 -12.63
N LEU A 268 13.11 11.74 -11.95
CA LEU A 268 11.68 11.99 -11.76
C LEU A 268 11.43 13.27 -10.95
N LEU A 269 12.21 13.50 -9.89
CA LEU A 269 12.17 14.74 -9.11
C LEU A 269 12.50 15.97 -9.98
N VAL A 270 13.52 15.88 -10.85
CA VAL A 270 13.85 16.95 -11.81
C VAL A 270 12.67 17.21 -12.75
N ALA A 271 12.06 16.16 -13.33
CA ALA A 271 10.89 16.32 -14.18
C ALA A 271 9.70 16.97 -13.47
N MET A 272 9.50 16.69 -12.16
CA MET A 272 8.48 17.38 -11.34
C MET A 272 8.80 18.87 -11.17
N ARG A 273 10.06 19.23 -10.91
CA ARG A 273 10.50 20.64 -10.80
C ARG A 273 10.26 21.41 -12.10
N GLU A 274 10.63 20.84 -13.24
CA GLU A 274 10.43 21.46 -14.54
C GLU A 274 8.95 21.74 -14.81
N ARG A 275 8.07 20.79 -14.47
CA ARG A 275 6.62 20.99 -14.62
C ARG A 275 6.08 22.11 -13.75
N VAL A 276 6.49 22.18 -12.48
CA VAL A 276 6.11 23.29 -11.58
C VAL A 276 6.60 24.62 -12.16
N ARG A 277 7.83 24.66 -12.69
CA ARG A 277 8.37 25.87 -13.34
C ARG A 277 7.56 26.26 -14.57
N SER A 278 7.28 25.32 -15.49
CA SER A 278 6.45 25.60 -16.67
C SER A 278 5.07 26.12 -16.29
N ALA A 279 4.44 25.52 -15.27
CA ALA A 279 3.14 25.96 -14.79
C ALA A 279 3.16 27.41 -14.28
N LEU A 280 4.23 27.82 -13.59
CA LEU A 280 4.43 29.18 -13.09
C LEU A 280 4.70 30.21 -14.21
N VAL A 281 5.40 29.80 -15.28
CA VAL A 281 5.71 30.68 -16.43
C VAL A 281 4.48 30.88 -17.32
N SER A 282 3.65 29.85 -17.51
CA SER A 282 2.41 29.94 -18.31
C SER A 282 1.29 30.77 -17.65
N THR A 283 1.58 31.50 -16.57
CA THR A 283 0.65 32.43 -15.91
C THR A 283 1.12 33.87 -15.94
N GLU A 284 1.63 34.33 -17.07
CA GLU A 284 1.34 35.72 -17.39
C GLU A 284 -0.19 35.83 -17.47
N PRO A 285 -0.81 36.73 -16.68
CA PRO A 285 -2.23 36.97 -16.82
C PRO A 285 -2.43 37.50 -18.24
N ASP A 286 -3.07 36.70 -19.08
CA ASP A 286 -3.58 37.17 -20.37
C ASP A 286 -4.67 38.21 -20.04
N THR A 287 -4.22 39.43 -19.76
CA THR A 287 -5.04 40.61 -19.51
C THR A 287 -5.70 41.11 -20.80
N THR A 288 -5.47 40.42 -21.92
CA THR A 288 -5.98 40.76 -23.24
C THR A 288 -7.11 39.86 -23.74
N GLN A 289 -7.56 38.86 -22.97
CA GLN A 289 -8.83 38.18 -23.25
C GLN A 289 -9.92 38.56 -22.22
N PRO A 290 -10.90 39.41 -22.61
CA PRO A 290 -12.12 39.54 -21.84
C PRO A 290 -12.87 38.20 -21.84
N GLY A 291 -12.92 37.55 -20.68
CA GLY A 291 -14.16 37.00 -20.14
C GLY A 291 -14.86 35.82 -20.82
N ASP A 292 -14.30 35.15 -21.82
CA ASP A 292 -14.97 33.99 -22.43
C ASP A 292 -14.44 32.63 -21.93
N SER A 293 -15.30 31.94 -21.18
CA SER A 293 -15.30 30.48 -20.93
C SER A 293 -14.56 29.92 -19.69
N ILE A 294 -15.02 30.25 -18.47
CA ILE A 294 -15.15 29.26 -17.36
C ILE A 294 -16.44 29.48 -16.50
N ALA A 295 -17.09 30.64 -16.53
CA ALA A 295 -18.23 30.92 -15.65
C ALA A 295 -19.58 31.06 -16.40
N GLN A 296 -20.05 30.00 -17.06
CA GLN A 296 -21.48 29.88 -17.45
C GLN A 296 -21.89 28.43 -17.78
N ALA A 297 -21.47 27.46 -16.96
CA ALA A 297 -22.34 26.32 -16.74
C ALA A 297 -23.39 26.80 -15.74
N ALA A 298 -24.62 27.08 -16.20
CA ALA A 298 -25.76 27.23 -15.30
C ALA A 298 -25.71 26.10 -14.26
N PRO A 299 -26.05 26.34 -12.97
CA PRO A 299 -26.09 25.27 -11.99
C PRO A 299 -27.06 24.22 -12.51
N MET A 300 -26.51 23.14 -13.08
CA MET A 300 -27.33 22.01 -13.47
C MET A 300 -28.06 21.59 -12.20
N ALA A 301 -29.38 21.43 -12.29
CA ALA A 301 -30.15 20.92 -11.17
C ALA A 301 -29.41 19.70 -10.60
N PRO A 302 -29.28 19.57 -9.27
CA PRO A 302 -28.45 18.54 -8.64
C PRO A 302 -28.78 17.11 -9.11
N SER A 303 -30.00 16.89 -9.63
CA SER A 303 -30.41 15.64 -10.27
C SER A 303 -29.65 15.32 -11.57
N VAL A 304 -29.32 16.29 -12.41
CA VAL A 304 -28.64 16.04 -13.70
C VAL A 304 -27.13 15.88 -13.50
N ALA A 305 -26.52 16.64 -12.60
CA ALA A 305 -25.11 16.48 -12.23
C ALA A 305 -24.84 15.09 -11.59
N ALA A 306 -25.76 14.61 -10.75
CA ALA A 306 -25.69 13.25 -10.19
C ALA A 306 -25.81 12.16 -11.27
N VAL A 307 -26.69 12.34 -12.26
CA VAL A 307 -26.82 11.41 -13.40
C VAL A 307 -25.54 11.39 -14.26
N VAL A 308 -24.91 12.54 -14.50
CA VAL A 308 -23.63 12.63 -15.24
C VAL A 308 -22.46 12.01 -14.46
N ALA A 309 -22.38 12.24 -13.15
CA ALA A 309 -21.36 11.63 -12.29
C ALA A 309 -21.51 10.10 -12.21
N CYS A 310 -22.75 9.60 -12.20
CA CYS A 310 -23.08 8.17 -12.24
C CYS A 310 -22.87 7.52 -13.61
N ALA A 311 -22.85 8.31 -14.68
CA ALA A 311 -22.56 7.86 -16.04
C ALA A 311 -21.06 7.94 -16.41
N ALA A 312 -20.18 8.25 -15.44
CA ALA A 312 -18.75 8.38 -15.71
C ALA A 312 -18.20 7.09 -16.36
N PRO A 313 -17.55 7.20 -17.54
CA PRO A 313 -17.21 6.04 -18.38
C PRO A 313 -16.25 5.04 -17.71
N ASP A 314 -15.53 5.49 -16.67
CA ASP A 314 -14.48 4.73 -16.00
C ASP A 314 -14.99 3.77 -14.90
N ALA A 315 -16.28 3.85 -14.50
CA ALA A 315 -16.88 2.92 -13.55
C ALA A 315 -17.55 1.74 -14.28
N LEU A 316 -17.29 0.52 -13.82
CA LEU A 316 -17.89 -0.70 -14.41
C LEU A 316 -19.16 -1.13 -13.69
N LEU A 317 -19.41 -0.54 -12.52
CA LEU A 317 -20.63 -0.75 -11.76
C LEU A 317 -21.43 0.56 -11.73
N PRO A 318 -22.57 0.63 -12.43
CA PRO A 318 -23.45 1.81 -12.40
C PRO A 318 -24.12 2.04 -11.02
N CYS A 319 -24.51 3.28 -10.74
CA CYS A 319 -25.03 3.70 -9.43
C CYS A 319 -26.29 2.95 -8.96
N ARG A 320 -27.35 2.86 -9.77
CA ARG A 320 -28.57 2.08 -9.43
C ARG A 320 -28.26 0.61 -9.23
N THR A 321 -27.32 0.06 -10.01
CA THR A 321 -26.88 -1.33 -9.84
C THR A 321 -26.15 -1.50 -8.50
N ALA A 322 -25.30 -0.54 -8.12
CA ALA A 322 -24.66 -0.50 -6.81
C ALA A 322 -25.68 -0.36 -5.67
N GLU A 323 -26.74 0.45 -5.82
CA GLU A 323 -27.80 0.55 -4.81
C GLU A 323 -28.55 -0.76 -4.59
N ARG A 324 -28.87 -1.48 -5.68
CA ARG A 324 -29.48 -2.82 -5.60
C ARG A 324 -28.57 -3.81 -4.90
N LEU A 325 -27.28 -3.84 -5.27
CA LEU A 325 -26.29 -4.67 -4.61
C LEU A 325 -26.11 -4.30 -3.14
N ALA A 326 -26.18 -3.02 -2.78
CA ALA A 326 -26.09 -2.58 -1.38
C ALA A 326 -27.21 -3.17 -0.52
N ALA A 327 -28.42 -3.29 -1.07
CA ALA A 327 -29.54 -3.94 -0.38
C ALA A 327 -29.31 -5.44 -0.21
N ILE A 328 -28.83 -6.12 -1.26
CA ILE A 328 -28.49 -7.54 -1.23
C ILE A 328 -27.37 -7.83 -0.21
N GLU A 329 -26.27 -7.07 -0.27
CA GLU A 329 -25.12 -7.24 0.62
C GLU A 329 -25.48 -6.95 2.08
N SER A 330 -26.32 -5.93 2.32
CA SER A 330 -26.82 -5.63 3.67
C SER A 330 -27.64 -6.80 4.24
N ALA A 331 -28.40 -7.51 3.40
CA ALA A 331 -29.20 -8.66 3.82
C ALA A 331 -28.35 -9.91 4.08
N ARG A 332 -27.23 -10.10 3.36
CA ARG A 332 -26.39 -11.32 3.45
C ARG A 332 -25.73 -11.54 4.80
N ARG A 333 -25.57 -10.49 5.62
CA ARG A 333 -24.74 -10.53 6.84
C ARG A 333 -23.43 -11.26 6.56
N ALA A 334 -22.72 -10.85 5.49
CA ALA A 334 -21.44 -11.45 5.13
C ALA A 334 -20.42 -11.25 6.25
N ARG A 335 -19.51 -12.22 6.43
CA ARG A 335 -18.41 -12.07 7.40
C ARG A 335 -17.56 -10.87 6.97
N PRO A 336 -17.20 -9.95 7.88
CA PRO A 336 -16.33 -8.83 7.55
C PRO A 336 -14.98 -9.30 7.01
N ASP A 337 -14.50 -8.67 5.94
CA ASP A 337 -13.15 -8.85 5.47
C ASP A 337 -12.19 -8.14 6.43
N PRO A 338 -11.16 -8.84 6.96
CA PRO A 338 -10.22 -8.25 7.90
C PRO A 338 -9.52 -7.03 7.32
N PHE A 339 -9.04 -7.10 6.08
CA PHE A 339 -8.28 -5.99 5.47
C PHE A 339 -9.12 -4.73 5.28
N VAL A 340 -10.42 -4.88 5.02
CA VAL A 340 -11.35 -3.75 4.90
C VAL A 340 -11.60 -3.15 6.28
N THR A 341 -11.97 -4.00 7.24
CA THR A 341 -12.33 -3.57 8.60
C THR A 341 -11.18 -2.83 9.28
N ILE A 342 -9.96 -3.35 9.16
CA ILE A 342 -8.81 -2.77 9.85
C ILE A 342 -8.35 -1.48 9.18
N THR A 343 -8.28 -1.45 7.83
CA THR A 343 -7.91 -0.22 7.13
C THR A 343 -8.93 0.88 7.45
N LEU A 344 -10.24 0.58 7.36
CA LEU A 344 -11.28 1.54 7.73
C LEU A 344 -11.15 1.98 9.19
N GLY A 345 -10.89 1.05 10.12
CA GLY A 345 -10.64 1.33 11.53
C GLY A 345 -9.52 2.35 11.75
N GLY A 346 -8.38 2.18 11.07
CA GLY A 346 -7.26 3.13 11.12
C GLY A 346 -7.60 4.50 10.49
N PHE A 347 -8.49 4.51 9.49
CA PHE A 347 -8.98 5.73 8.88
C PHE A 347 -10.15 6.38 9.64
N ARG A 348 -10.75 5.74 10.66
CA ARG A 348 -11.90 6.29 11.39
C ARG A 348 -11.60 7.65 12.00
N SER A 349 -10.39 7.92 12.52
CA SER A 349 -10.02 9.27 12.97
C SER A 349 -10.04 10.28 11.82
N THR A 350 -9.56 9.92 10.63
CA THR A 350 -9.56 10.79 9.45
C THR A 350 -10.97 10.99 8.85
N VAL A 351 -11.86 10.02 9.06
CA VAL A 351 -13.24 10.00 8.57
C VAL A 351 -14.22 10.62 9.58
N SER A 352 -13.89 10.58 10.88
CA SER A 352 -14.74 10.99 12.00
C SER A 352 -14.19 12.18 12.80
N ASP A 353 -13.01 12.74 12.47
CA ASP A 353 -12.49 13.92 13.16
C ASP A 353 -13.50 15.07 13.04
N GLY A 354 -13.98 15.52 14.20
CA GLY A 354 -14.96 16.60 14.37
C GLY A 354 -14.48 17.98 13.95
N SER A 355 -13.31 18.10 13.30
CA SER A 355 -12.94 19.34 12.60
C SER A 355 -13.86 19.63 11.41
N LEU A 356 -14.62 18.64 10.94
CA LEU A 356 -15.69 18.81 9.94
C LEU A 356 -16.85 19.70 10.42
N GLU A 357 -17.05 19.85 11.73
CA GLU A 357 -18.10 20.73 12.27
C GLU A 357 -17.70 22.20 12.31
N ARG A 358 -16.41 22.53 12.31
CA ARG A 358 -15.96 23.92 12.53
C ARG A 358 -15.66 24.71 11.26
N ASP A 359 -15.30 24.05 10.16
CA ASP A 359 -14.86 24.75 8.93
C ASP A 359 -15.80 24.56 7.71
N SER A 360 -16.92 23.85 7.84
CA SER A 360 -17.83 23.56 6.71
C SER A 360 -19.24 24.11 6.95
N ILE A 361 -19.47 25.37 6.61
CA ILE A 361 -20.80 25.98 6.44
C ILE A 361 -21.46 25.51 5.11
N GLY A 362 -20.84 24.59 4.36
CA GLY A 362 -21.36 24.06 3.09
C GLY A 362 -21.95 22.64 3.21
N THR A 363 -23.27 22.52 2.96
CA THR A 363 -24.05 21.31 2.57
C THR A 363 -23.82 20.02 3.37
N GLY A 364 -24.80 19.64 4.21
CA GLY A 364 -24.78 18.49 5.15
C GLY A 364 -24.71 17.06 4.58
N SER A 365 -24.22 16.86 3.36
CA SER A 365 -24.16 15.55 2.67
C SER A 365 -22.93 14.71 3.05
N ASP A 366 -21.79 15.36 3.30
CA ASP A 366 -20.49 14.69 3.43
C ASP A 366 -20.38 13.75 4.66
N PRO A 367 -20.80 14.15 5.88
CA PRO A 367 -20.68 13.28 7.06
C PRO A 367 -21.59 12.05 6.98
N ALA A 368 -22.74 12.15 6.31
CA ALA A 368 -23.66 11.03 6.16
C ALA A 368 -23.11 9.93 5.23
N VAL A 369 -22.49 10.32 4.11
CA VAL A 369 -21.83 9.38 3.18
C VAL A 369 -20.67 8.66 3.87
N LEU A 370 -19.83 9.41 4.58
CA LEU A 370 -18.68 8.87 5.31
C LEU A 370 -19.09 7.91 6.44
N ARG A 371 -20.11 8.26 7.24
CA ARG A 371 -20.67 7.36 8.26
C ARG A 371 -21.27 6.09 7.66
N ARG A 372 -21.99 6.22 6.54
CA ARG A 372 -22.56 5.07 5.82
C ARG A 372 -21.47 4.14 5.29
N LEU A 373 -20.44 4.70 4.66
CA LEU A 373 -19.27 3.95 4.20
C LEU A 373 -18.63 3.16 5.35
N ALA A 374 -18.33 3.83 6.47
CA ALA A 374 -17.72 3.19 7.64
C ALA A 374 -18.61 2.08 8.24
N ALA A 375 -19.94 2.21 8.16
CA ALA A 375 -20.87 1.22 8.70
C ALA A 375 -21.07 0.00 7.78
N ARG A 376 -21.10 0.22 6.46
CA ARG A 376 -21.53 -0.77 5.44
C ARG A 376 -20.38 -1.41 4.66
N ALA A 377 -19.25 -0.75 4.48
CA ALA A 377 -18.11 -1.29 3.76
C ALA A 377 -17.33 -2.28 4.66
N ARG A 378 -17.95 -3.41 5.02
CA ARG A 378 -17.31 -4.44 5.86
C ARG A 378 -16.62 -5.53 5.05
N THR A 379 -16.95 -5.65 3.78
CA THR A 379 -16.37 -6.59 2.81
C THR A 379 -15.83 -5.83 1.61
N ALA A 380 -14.98 -6.46 0.79
CA ALA A 380 -14.51 -5.88 -0.46
C ALA A 380 -15.66 -5.61 -1.44
N ASP A 381 -16.66 -6.49 -1.47
CA ASP A 381 -17.91 -6.32 -2.21
C ASP A 381 -18.65 -5.06 -1.73
N GLY A 382 -18.86 -4.94 -0.41
CA GLY A 382 -19.52 -3.78 0.18
C GLY A 382 -18.75 -2.47 -0.01
N LEU A 383 -17.41 -2.52 0.03
CA LEU A 383 -16.57 -1.34 -0.22
C LEU A 383 -16.65 -0.89 -1.68
N ALA A 384 -16.60 -1.80 -2.65
CA ALA A 384 -16.75 -1.47 -4.07
C ALA A 384 -18.13 -0.83 -4.35
N VAL A 385 -19.18 -1.38 -3.75
CA VAL A 385 -20.54 -0.83 -3.83
C VAL A 385 -20.62 0.56 -3.21
N GLU A 386 -20.17 0.76 -1.97
CA GLU A 386 -20.25 2.06 -1.30
C GLU A 386 -19.32 3.11 -1.93
N TRP A 387 -18.21 2.71 -2.55
CA TRP A 387 -17.36 3.58 -3.35
C TRP A 387 -18.14 4.19 -4.53
N VAL A 388 -18.81 3.36 -5.32
CA VAL A 388 -19.62 3.83 -6.46
C VAL A 388 -20.75 4.76 -6.00
N ARG A 389 -21.43 4.39 -4.91
CA ARG A 389 -22.48 5.24 -4.32
C ARG A 389 -21.94 6.58 -3.83
N ALA A 390 -20.76 6.58 -3.18
CA ALA A 390 -20.10 7.81 -2.75
C ALA A 390 -19.75 8.70 -3.94
N ARG A 391 -19.23 8.13 -5.03
CA ARG A 391 -18.90 8.87 -6.25
C ARG A 391 -20.13 9.48 -6.95
N GLY A 392 -21.28 8.80 -6.90
CA GLY A 392 -22.54 9.35 -7.42
C GLY A 392 -23.20 10.42 -6.54
N THR A 393 -22.81 10.52 -5.27
CA THR A 393 -23.41 11.46 -4.30
C THR A 393 -22.52 12.69 -4.04
N LEU A 394 -21.21 12.51 -4.00
CA LEU A 394 -20.25 13.55 -3.61
C LEU A 394 -19.84 14.39 -4.83
N PRO A 395 -19.53 15.69 -4.65
CA PRO A 395 -18.97 16.52 -5.72
C PRO A 395 -17.67 15.92 -6.27
N ALA A 396 -17.49 15.98 -7.60
CA ALA A 396 -16.35 15.38 -8.30
C ALA A 396 -14.99 15.97 -7.87
N ASP A 397 -14.98 17.23 -7.46
CA ASP A 397 -13.85 18.00 -6.93
C ASP A 397 -13.89 18.15 -5.40
N GLY A 398 -14.81 17.45 -4.72
CA GLY A 398 -15.00 17.52 -3.28
C GLY A 398 -13.91 16.79 -2.48
N ASP A 399 -13.54 17.34 -1.33
CA ASP A 399 -12.51 16.75 -0.46
C ASP A 399 -12.95 15.41 0.14
N ALA A 400 -14.25 15.23 0.38
CA ALA A 400 -14.82 13.96 0.80
C ALA A 400 -14.56 12.86 -0.24
N LEU A 401 -14.78 13.11 -1.53
CA LEU A 401 -14.53 12.12 -2.58
C LEU A 401 -13.05 11.74 -2.64
N ARG A 402 -12.14 12.71 -2.54
CA ARG A 402 -10.68 12.46 -2.48
C ARG A 402 -10.29 11.59 -1.28
N ARG A 403 -10.88 11.85 -0.10
CA ARG A 403 -10.67 11.01 1.10
C ARG A 403 -11.13 9.58 0.88
N VAL A 404 -12.33 9.38 0.34
CA VAL A 404 -12.85 8.04 0.04
C VAL A 404 -11.98 7.34 -1.00
N ALA A 405 -11.55 8.03 -2.06
CA ALA A 405 -10.69 7.46 -3.10
C ALA A 405 -9.34 6.97 -2.52
N ARG A 406 -8.70 7.79 -1.67
CA ARG A 406 -7.47 7.41 -0.95
C ARG A 406 -7.67 6.18 -0.07
N LEU A 407 -8.79 6.14 0.66
CA LEU A 407 -9.15 5.01 1.51
C LEU A 407 -9.36 3.73 0.69
N VAL A 408 -10.08 3.79 -0.43
CA VAL A 408 -10.28 2.63 -1.32
C VAL A 408 -8.95 2.09 -1.83
N HIS A 409 -8.02 2.96 -2.25
CA HIS A 409 -6.68 2.51 -2.68
C HIS A 409 -5.86 1.93 -1.53
N ALA A 410 -5.96 2.49 -0.32
CA ALA A 410 -5.30 1.93 0.86
C ALA A 410 -5.83 0.53 1.17
N VAL A 411 -7.14 0.32 1.09
CA VAL A 411 -7.76 -1.01 1.27
C VAL A 411 -7.33 -1.98 0.17
N ALA A 412 -7.28 -1.54 -1.09
CA ALA A 412 -6.85 -2.37 -2.22
C ALA A 412 -5.41 -2.87 -2.05
N VAL A 413 -4.51 -1.98 -1.62
CA VAL A 413 -3.13 -2.35 -1.23
C VAL A 413 -3.14 -3.35 -0.09
N ALA A 414 -4.02 -3.15 0.89
CA ALA A 414 -4.11 -4.01 2.06
C ALA A 414 -4.76 -5.37 1.81
N ALA A 415 -5.38 -5.57 0.64
CA ALA A 415 -5.92 -6.84 0.19
C ALA A 415 -4.84 -7.82 -0.33
N ARG A 416 -3.61 -7.35 -0.62
CA ARG A 416 -2.53 -8.19 -1.18
C ARG A 416 -2.18 -9.42 -0.38
N PRO A 417 -2.05 -9.36 0.97
CA PRO A 417 -1.82 -10.55 1.77
C PRO A 417 -2.90 -11.61 1.61
N TYR A 418 -4.06 -11.29 1.03
CA TYR A 418 -5.15 -12.23 0.80
C TYR A 418 -5.19 -12.76 -0.65
N ALA A 419 -4.21 -12.39 -1.49
CA ALA A 419 -4.18 -12.79 -2.89
C ALA A 419 -3.97 -14.30 -3.09
N GLN A 420 -3.15 -14.94 -2.23
CA GLN A 420 -2.93 -16.39 -2.26
C GLN A 420 -3.96 -17.19 -1.47
N ALA A 421 -4.82 -16.52 -0.68
CA ALA A 421 -5.80 -17.21 0.13
C ALA A 421 -6.66 -18.12 -0.77
N PRO A 422 -6.83 -19.41 -0.38
CA PRO A 422 -7.56 -20.36 -1.19
C PRO A 422 -8.99 -19.85 -1.43
N VAL A 423 -9.49 -20.07 -2.64
CA VAL A 423 -10.93 -19.94 -2.88
C VAL A 423 -11.52 -21.27 -2.45
N THR A 424 -12.11 -21.28 -1.27
CA THR A 424 -12.56 -22.55 -0.70
C THR A 424 -14.08 -22.62 -0.82
N PRO A 425 -14.62 -23.42 -1.75
CA PRO A 425 -16.04 -23.70 -1.74
C PRO A 425 -16.35 -24.49 -0.47
N ALA A 426 -17.52 -24.31 0.12
CA ALA A 426 -17.95 -25.18 1.20
C ALA A 426 -18.20 -26.58 0.60
N THR A 427 -17.25 -27.50 0.79
CA THR A 427 -17.47 -28.91 0.42
C THR A 427 -18.59 -29.47 1.32
N ALA A 428 -19.26 -30.54 0.90
CA ALA A 428 -20.30 -31.16 1.72
C ALA A 428 -19.75 -31.62 3.10
N ALA A 429 -18.51 -32.13 3.14
CA ALA A 429 -17.83 -32.52 4.36
C ALA A 429 -17.47 -31.31 5.25
N ASP A 430 -17.10 -30.18 4.64
CA ASP A 430 -16.79 -28.95 5.37
C ASP A 430 -18.05 -28.18 5.81
N ARG A 431 -19.27 -28.64 5.49
CA ARG A 431 -20.49 -28.02 6.03
C ARG A 431 -20.67 -28.34 7.51
N ASP A 432 -20.05 -29.42 8.01
CA ASP A 432 -20.06 -29.74 9.42
C ASP A 432 -18.92 -29.02 10.17
N VAL A 433 -19.31 -28.04 10.98
CA VAL A 433 -18.40 -27.26 11.83
C VAL A 433 -17.64 -28.15 12.80
N GLN A 434 -18.26 -29.22 13.31
CA GLN A 434 -17.64 -30.09 14.31
C GLN A 434 -16.50 -30.90 13.70
N THR A 435 -16.72 -31.48 12.51
CA THR A 435 -15.67 -32.18 11.74
C THR A 435 -14.43 -31.30 11.52
N VAL A 436 -14.60 -30.05 11.08
CA VAL A 436 -13.47 -29.12 10.86
C VAL A 436 -12.79 -28.75 12.17
N ALA A 437 -13.57 -28.50 13.23
CA ALA A 437 -13.02 -28.17 14.54
C ALA A 437 -12.22 -29.34 15.13
N ASP A 438 -12.70 -30.58 15.03
CA ASP A 438 -12.01 -31.75 15.55
C ASP A 438 -10.74 -32.07 14.74
N ARG A 439 -10.76 -31.93 13.41
CA ARG A 439 -9.53 -32.00 12.59
C ARG A 439 -8.50 -30.99 13.05
N LEU A 440 -8.92 -29.74 13.29
CA LEU A 440 -8.03 -28.71 13.79
C LEU A 440 -7.49 -29.08 15.17
N ARG A 441 -8.32 -29.52 16.12
CA ARG A 441 -7.89 -29.92 17.47
C ARG A 441 -6.87 -31.06 17.42
N ILE A 442 -7.14 -32.11 16.65
CA ILE A 442 -6.25 -33.27 16.50
C ILE A 442 -4.93 -32.87 15.88
N SER A 443 -4.95 -32.07 14.80
CA SER A 443 -3.73 -31.68 14.10
C SER A 443 -2.92 -30.60 14.82
N SER A 444 -3.56 -29.73 15.61
CA SER A 444 -2.93 -28.55 16.22
C SER A 444 -2.63 -28.67 17.72
N GLY A 445 -3.32 -29.55 18.44
CA GLY A 445 -3.25 -29.62 19.91
C GLY A 445 -4.17 -28.64 20.64
N ILE A 446 -4.90 -27.78 19.91
CA ILE A 446 -5.87 -26.84 20.49
C ILE A 446 -6.88 -27.63 21.33
N ALA A 447 -7.02 -27.29 22.61
CA ALA A 447 -7.87 -28.03 23.53
C ALA A 447 -9.36 -27.84 23.21
N ARG A 448 -9.74 -26.60 22.92
CA ARG A 448 -11.12 -26.21 22.68
C ARG A 448 -11.22 -25.08 21.67
N VAL A 449 -12.16 -25.22 20.73
CA VAL A 449 -12.65 -24.12 19.89
C VAL A 449 -14.12 -23.89 20.22
N ALA A 450 -14.48 -22.65 20.59
CA ALA A 450 -15.84 -22.27 20.94
C ALA A 450 -16.31 -21.10 20.08
N PHE A 451 -17.61 -21.08 19.77
CA PHE A 451 -18.25 -19.98 19.05
C PHE A 451 -19.20 -19.23 19.98
N GLU A 452 -19.26 -17.92 19.82
CA GLU A 452 -20.28 -17.11 20.47
C GLU A 452 -21.69 -17.48 19.97
N ARG A 453 -22.68 -17.47 20.87
CA ARG A 453 -24.07 -17.90 20.56
C ARG A 453 -24.70 -17.14 19.39
N GLY A 454 -24.38 -15.84 19.22
CA GLY A 454 -24.91 -14.99 18.16
C GLY A 454 -24.16 -15.08 16.82
N LEU A 455 -23.08 -15.87 16.72
CA LEU A 455 -22.26 -15.92 15.52
C LEU A 455 -23.00 -16.70 14.39
N PRO A 456 -23.20 -16.10 13.21
CA PRO A 456 -23.85 -16.77 12.08
C PRO A 456 -23.17 -18.09 11.73
N ALA A 457 -23.97 -19.15 11.48
CA ALA A 457 -23.44 -20.48 11.17
C ALA A 457 -22.56 -20.47 9.91
N SER A 458 -22.92 -19.65 8.91
CA SER A 458 -22.16 -19.47 7.67
C SER A 458 -20.74 -18.90 7.87
N TRP A 459 -20.44 -18.31 9.04
CA TRP A 459 -19.13 -17.74 9.32
C TRP A 459 -18.16 -18.72 9.99
N ARG A 460 -18.68 -19.80 10.60
CA ARG A 460 -17.90 -20.69 11.47
C ARG A 460 -16.83 -21.47 10.71
N VAL A 461 -17.20 -22.09 9.58
CA VAL A 461 -16.28 -22.87 8.76
C VAL A 461 -15.18 -21.99 8.15
N PRO A 462 -15.48 -20.82 7.53
CA PRO A 462 -14.43 -19.90 7.11
C PRO A 462 -13.48 -19.47 8.25
N ALA A 463 -14.00 -19.19 9.45
CA ALA A 463 -13.16 -18.81 10.58
C ALA A 463 -12.23 -19.94 11.05
N LEU A 464 -12.71 -21.18 11.04
CA LEU A 464 -11.87 -22.35 11.34
C LEU A 464 -10.78 -22.56 10.28
N ARG A 465 -11.09 -22.35 9.00
CA ARG A 465 -10.10 -22.44 7.90
C ARG A 465 -9.03 -21.37 8.01
N ASP A 466 -9.40 -20.13 8.36
CA ASP A 466 -8.41 -19.07 8.61
C ASP A 466 -7.47 -19.42 9.77
N LEU A 467 -8.02 -20.02 10.83
CA LEU A 467 -7.23 -20.50 11.97
C LEU A 467 -6.31 -21.67 11.57
N GLU A 468 -6.81 -22.65 10.82
CA GLU A 468 -6.03 -23.77 10.29
C GLU A 468 -4.86 -23.29 9.42
N LEU A 469 -5.13 -22.33 8.52
CA LEU A 469 -4.10 -21.70 7.69
C LEU A 469 -3.06 -20.95 8.53
N ALA A 470 -3.50 -20.13 9.50
CA ALA A 470 -2.59 -19.37 10.36
C ALA A 470 -1.67 -20.29 11.17
N VAL A 471 -2.21 -21.38 11.74
CA VAL A 471 -1.44 -22.38 12.49
C VAL A 471 -0.46 -23.12 11.58
N SER A 472 -0.90 -23.52 10.38
CA SER A 472 -0.03 -24.18 9.41
C SER A 472 1.14 -23.29 8.98
N ASP A 473 0.86 -22.03 8.69
CA ASP A 473 1.88 -21.04 8.31
C ASP A 473 2.85 -20.75 9.46
N LEU A 474 2.36 -20.65 10.70
CA LEU A 474 3.23 -20.43 11.86
C LEU A 474 4.18 -21.60 12.09
N ARG A 475 3.70 -22.84 11.96
CA ARG A 475 4.52 -24.04 12.13
C ARG A 475 5.60 -24.18 11.05
N LEU A 476 5.37 -23.63 9.86
CA LEU A 476 6.42 -23.59 8.83
C LEU A 476 7.57 -22.66 9.23
N ALA A 477 7.27 -21.52 9.87
CA ALA A 477 8.29 -20.58 10.35
C ALA A 477 8.89 -20.98 11.70
N LEU A 478 8.09 -21.57 12.58
CA LEU A 478 8.40 -21.95 13.96
C LEU A 478 7.99 -23.42 14.20
N PRO A 479 8.81 -24.40 13.75
CA PRO A 479 8.45 -25.82 13.79
C PRO A 479 8.19 -26.38 15.20
N ALA A 480 8.76 -25.75 16.23
CA ALA A 480 8.58 -26.14 17.63
C ALA A 480 7.28 -25.61 18.27
N LEU A 481 6.43 -24.90 17.53
CA LEU A 481 5.16 -24.37 18.04
C LEU A 481 4.19 -25.49 18.43
N THR A 482 3.95 -25.64 19.74
CA THR A 482 2.83 -26.42 20.30
C THR A 482 1.69 -25.49 20.68
N LEU A 483 0.44 -25.94 20.48
CA LEU A 483 -0.76 -25.25 20.95
C LEU A 483 -1.53 -26.08 21.97
N ASP A 484 -0.87 -27.07 22.58
CA ASP A 484 -1.49 -28.01 23.52
C ASP A 484 -2.07 -27.27 24.72
N GLY A 485 -3.38 -27.42 24.95
CA GLY A 485 -4.06 -26.76 26.06
C GLY A 485 -4.54 -25.32 25.76
N LEU A 486 -4.32 -24.80 24.55
CA LEU A 486 -4.83 -23.49 24.13
C LEU A 486 -6.34 -23.52 23.92
N ASN A 487 -7.04 -22.51 24.41
CA ASN A 487 -8.45 -22.29 24.10
C ASN A 487 -8.60 -21.21 23.03
N VAL A 488 -9.48 -21.43 22.06
CA VAL A 488 -9.83 -20.43 21.05
C VAL A 488 -11.32 -20.15 21.10
N ARG A 489 -11.68 -18.87 21.18
CA ARG A 489 -13.07 -18.40 21.13
C ARG A 489 -13.28 -17.47 19.95
N ILE A 490 -14.15 -17.85 19.02
CA ILE A 490 -14.52 -17.05 17.87
C ILE A 490 -15.80 -16.26 18.19
N GLY A 491 -15.67 -14.94 18.24
CA GLY A 491 -16.72 -14.02 18.69
C GLY A 491 -16.15 -12.74 19.33
N ALA A 492 -17.02 -11.94 19.93
CA ALA A 492 -16.63 -10.69 20.59
C ALA A 492 -15.53 -10.91 21.65
N SER A 493 -14.57 -9.98 21.67
CA SER A 493 -13.51 -9.92 22.68
C SER A 493 -14.04 -9.27 23.97
N PRO A 494 -13.53 -9.64 25.16
CA PRO A 494 -13.82 -8.94 26.41
C PRO A 494 -13.51 -7.44 26.37
N LYS A 495 -12.61 -7.00 25.47
CA LYS A 495 -12.28 -5.59 25.24
C LYS A 495 -13.17 -4.91 24.19
N GLY A 496 -14.22 -5.57 23.72
CA GLY A 496 -15.12 -5.06 22.69
C GLY A 496 -14.41 -4.80 21.35
N ASP A 497 -14.88 -3.78 20.63
CA ASP A 497 -14.37 -3.37 19.30
C ASP A 497 -12.94 -2.76 19.34
N LEU A 498 -12.33 -2.63 20.52
CA LEU A 498 -11.00 -2.02 20.68
C LEU A 498 -9.85 -2.94 20.27
N ALA A 499 -10.09 -4.25 20.11
CA ALA A 499 -9.05 -5.23 19.77
C ALA A 499 -9.53 -6.16 18.66
N LEU A 500 -8.72 -6.29 17.60
CA LEU A 500 -9.01 -7.16 16.45
C LEU A 500 -8.89 -8.64 16.79
N ALA A 501 -8.11 -8.96 17.82
CA ALA A 501 -8.06 -10.22 18.55
C ALA A 501 -7.44 -9.93 19.92
N LEU A 502 -7.46 -10.92 20.82
CA LEU A 502 -6.86 -10.79 22.14
C LEU A 502 -6.44 -12.15 22.68
N HIS A 503 -5.19 -12.31 23.08
CA HIS A 503 -4.75 -13.38 23.96
C HIS A 503 -4.94 -12.96 25.43
N ASP A 504 -5.77 -13.70 26.17
CA ASP A 504 -5.86 -13.61 27.63
C ASP A 504 -4.89 -14.60 28.28
N PRO A 505 -3.79 -14.14 28.90
CA PRO A 505 -2.80 -15.03 29.49
C PRO A 505 -3.32 -15.74 30.75
N THR A 506 -4.36 -15.23 31.40
CA THR A 506 -4.89 -15.80 32.65
C THR A 506 -5.63 -17.11 32.39
N SER A 507 -6.54 -17.09 31.43
CA SER A 507 -7.29 -18.29 31.00
C SER A 507 -6.60 -19.08 29.88
N ARG A 508 -5.51 -18.53 29.32
CA ARG A 508 -4.86 -19.00 28.09
C ARG A 508 -5.87 -19.20 26.97
N THR A 509 -6.58 -18.11 26.66
CA THR A 509 -7.64 -18.08 25.63
C THR A 509 -7.33 -17.00 24.61
N ILE A 510 -7.38 -17.36 23.32
CA ILE A 510 -7.37 -16.39 22.23
C ILE A 510 -8.82 -16.09 21.82
N PHE A 511 -9.19 -14.83 21.86
CA PHE A 511 -10.46 -14.31 21.35
C PHE A 511 -10.26 -13.78 19.93
N LEU A 512 -11.04 -14.33 19.00
CA LEU A 512 -11.01 -14.00 17.58
C LEU A 512 -12.36 -13.40 17.14
N PRO A 513 -12.51 -12.06 17.18
CA PRO A 513 -13.62 -11.35 16.53
C PRO A 513 -13.79 -11.76 15.06
N PRO A 514 -14.99 -11.64 14.48
CA PRO A 514 -15.24 -12.05 13.09
C PRO A 514 -14.32 -11.41 12.04
N ALA A 515 -13.84 -10.19 12.32
CA ALA A 515 -12.90 -9.46 11.48
C ALA A 515 -11.42 -9.85 11.71
N SER A 516 -11.14 -10.86 12.54
CA SER A 516 -9.78 -11.38 12.73
C SER A 516 -9.30 -11.98 11.41
N GLY A 517 -8.19 -11.45 10.89
CA GLY A 517 -7.48 -12.05 9.76
C GLY A 517 -6.40 -13.02 10.23
N PRO A 518 -5.87 -13.88 9.34
CA PRO A 518 -4.79 -14.81 9.69
C PRO A 518 -3.58 -14.11 10.30
N GLY A 519 -3.31 -12.88 9.87
CA GLY A 519 -2.29 -12.05 10.49
C GLY A 519 -2.56 -11.71 11.96
N THR A 520 -3.74 -11.20 12.29
CA THR A 520 -4.10 -10.93 13.68
C THR A 520 -4.08 -12.21 14.53
N ILE A 521 -4.55 -13.34 13.98
CA ILE A 521 -4.51 -14.64 14.67
C ILE A 521 -3.08 -15.00 15.05
N ALA A 522 -2.13 -14.82 14.15
CA ALA A 522 -0.75 -15.20 14.40
C ALA A 522 -0.01 -14.28 15.37
N HIS A 523 -0.37 -12.99 15.38
CA HIS A 523 0.10 -12.06 16.41
C HIS A 523 -0.30 -12.55 17.81
N GLU A 524 -1.55 -12.98 17.98
CA GLU A 524 -2.01 -13.54 19.26
C GLU A 524 -1.36 -14.89 19.57
N LEU A 525 -1.04 -15.70 18.56
CA LEU A 525 -0.29 -16.94 18.76
C LEU A 525 1.17 -16.67 19.15
N ALA A 526 1.77 -15.56 18.72
CA ALA A 526 3.06 -15.10 19.24
C ALA A 526 2.97 -14.70 20.72
N HIS A 527 1.86 -14.09 21.16
CA HIS A 527 1.59 -13.87 22.58
C HIS A 527 1.41 -15.19 23.37
N ASP A 528 0.80 -16.23 22.78
CA ASP A 528 0.76 -17.57 23.42
C ASP A 528 2.16 -18.18 23.51
N LEU A 529 3.01 -17.99 22.50
CA LEU A 529 4.39 -18.46 22.54
C LEU A 529 5.19 -17.81 23.69
N ASP A 530 5.05 -16.50 23.89
CA ASP A 530 5.66 -15.79 25.02
C ASP A 530 5.10 -16.26 26.38
N TRP A 531 3.79 -16.55 26.44
CA TRP A 531 3.16 -17.16 27.61
C TRP A 531 3.72 -18.56 27.92
N GLN A 532 3.96 -19.37 26.89
CA GLN A 532 4.54 -20.70 27.07
C GLN A 532 5.95 -20.62 27.64
N ALA A 533 6.78 -19.69 27.17
CA ALA A 533 8.09 -19.44 27.75
C ALA A 533 8.00 -18.99 29.21
N ALA A 534 6.99 -18.19 29.58
CA ALA A 534 6.79 -17.79 30.98
C ALA A 534 6.55 -19.02 31.87
N ARG A 535 5.77 -19.98 31.36
CA ARG A 535 5.47 -21.22 32.06
C ARG A 535 6.65 -22.17 32.14
N THR A 536 7.34 -22.40 31.02
CA THR A 536 8.37 -23.45 30.93
C THR A 536 9.73 -22.99 31.44
N GLN A 537 10.09 -21.71 31.24
CA GLN A 537 11.40 -21.17 31.59
C GLN A 537 11.40 -20.46 32.94
N LEU A 538 10.30 -19.77 33.29
CA LEU A 538 10.20 -18.99 34.52
C LEU A 538 9.29 -19.63 35.58
N GLY A 539 8.58 -20.72 35.26
CA GLY A 539 7.64 -21.37 36.18
C GLY A 539 6.40 -20.52 36.49
N LEU A 540 6.11 -19.47 35.70
CA LEU A 540 5.03 -18.52 35.95
C LEU A 540 3.78 -18.87 35.15
N ARG A 541 2.60 -18.59 35.70
CA ARG A 541 1.30 -18.71 35.02
C ARG A 541 0.63 -17.36 34.93
N GLY A 542 -0.27 -17.18 33.96
CA GLY A 542 -1.09 -15.97 33.86
C GLY A 542 -0.35 -14.73 33.33
N THR A 543 0.83 -14.88 32.73
CA THR A 543 1.67 -13.75 32.31
C THR A 543 2.56 -14.10 31.11
N TYR A 544 3.32 -13.12 30.63
CA TYR A 544 4.24 -13.26 29.49
C TYR A 544 5.69 -13.21 29.96
N ALA A 545 6.59 -13.98 29.33
CA ALA A 545 7.98 -14.07 29.76
C ALA A 545 8.69 -12.74 29.57
N THR A 546 8.48 -12.07 28.44
CA THR A 546 9.13 -10.79 28.12
C THR A 546 8.72 -9.67 29.08
N ASP A 547 7.43 -9.55 29.42
CA ASP A 547 6.92 -8.57 30.39
C ASP A 547 7.52 -8.79 31.78
N ARG A 548 7.73 -10.05 32.18
CA ARG A 548 8.36 -10.40 33.46
C ARG A 548 9.86 -10.18 33.45
N ALA A 549 10.55 -10.62 32.40
CA ALA A 549 11.99 -10.46 32.24
C ALA A 549 12.40 -8.97 32.27
N ALA A 550 11.66 -8.11 31.56
CA ALA A 550 11.90 -6.68 31.56
C ALA A 550 11.77 -6.03 32.95
N ARG A 551 10.84 -6.52 33.79
CA ARG A 551 10.67 -6.04 35.17
C ARG A 551 11.74 -6.54 36.13
N LEU A 552 12.22 -7.78 35.93
CA LEU A 552 13.24 -8.40 36.80
C LEU A 552 14.67 -7.94 36.45
N GLY A 553 14.90 -7.46 35.23
CA GLY A 553 16.08 -6.67 34.86
C GLY A 553 17.38 -7.45 34.58
N ALA A 554 17.54 -8.68 35.07
CA ALA A 554 18.83 -9.40 35.08
C ALA A 554 18.92 -10.65 34.18
N GLU A 555 17.91 -10.97 33.39
CA GLU A 555 17.89 -12.19 32.56
C GLU A 555 18.34 -11.94 31.10
N PRO A 556 18.95 -12.93 30.41
CA PRO A 556 19.30 -12.82 28.98
C PRO A 556 18.12 -12.41 28.08
N LEU A 557 16.90 -12.86 28.40
CA LEU A 557 15.69 -12.44 27.70
C LEU A 557 15.38 -10.95 27.89
N ALA A 558 15.67 -10.39 29.08
CA ALA A 558 15.48 -8.97 29.35
C ALA A 558 16.42 -8.11 28.50
N THR A 559 17.65 -8.57 28.27
CA THR A 559 18.61 -7.91 27.37
C THR A 559 18.14 -7.92 25.92
N ALA A 560 17.66 -9.05 25.41
CA ALA A 560 17.12 -9.15 24.06
C ALA A 560 15.90 -8.23 23.86
N VAL A 561 14.99 -8.19 24.83
CA VAL A 561 13.81 -7.30 24.83
C VAL A 561 14.21 -5.82 24.88
N ARG A 562 15.23 -5.45 25.66
CA ARG A 562 15.78 -4.08 25.65
C ARG A 562 16.33 -3.72 24.28
N GLY A 563 17.06 -4.64 23.63
CA GLY A 563 17.50 -4.47 22.24
C GLY A 563 16.33 -4.21 21.27
N LEU A 564 15.20 -4.90 21.43
CA LEU A 564 13.99 -4.62 20.64
C LEU A 564 13.43 -3.21 20.88
N ALA A 565 13.47 -2.72 22.12
CA ALA A 565 13.02 -1.38 22.45
C ALA A 565 13.98 -0.29 21.92
N ASP A 566 15.29 -0.51 22.05
CA ASP A 566 16.34 0.46 21.69
C ASP A 566 16.48 0.65 20.19
N THR A 567 16.15 -0.38 19.40
CA THR A 567 16.26 -0.35 17.93
C THR A 567 15.09 0.34 17.23
N ARG A 568 14.07 0.78 17.97
CA ARG A 568 12.99 1.61 17.41
C ARG A 568 13.47 3.02 17.10
N SER A 569 13.04 3.53 15.93
CA SER A 569 13.25 4.92 15.57
C SER A 569 12.55 5.84 16.60
N ARG A 570 13.31 6.72 17.25
CA ARG A 570 12.81 7.74 18.20
C ARG A 570 11.74 8.66 17.58
N ASN A 571 11.67 8.72 16.24
CA ASN A 571 10.74 9.54 15.47
C ASN A 571 9.54 8.76 14.91
N ALA A 572 9.40 7.46 15.19
CA ALA A 572 8.19 6.73 14.80
C ALA A 572 6.99 7.38 15.51
N ALA A 573 6.01 7.85 14.73
CA ALA A 573 4.82 8.48 15.26
C ALA A 573 4.22 7.57 16.34
N ARG A 574 4.16 8.06 17.59
CA ARG A 574 3.56 7.34 18.72
C ARG A 574 2.13 7.01 18.32
N THR A 575 1.87 5.77 17.91
CA THR A 575 0.51 5.30 17.66
C THR A 575 -0.22 5.37 18.99
N ARG A 576 -1.14 6.34 19.11
CA ARG A 576 -2.02 6.47 20.27
C ARG A 576 -2.81 5.16 20.43
N GLY A 577 -2.49 4.36 21.45
CA GLY A 577 -3.38 3.29 21.93
C GLY A 577 -2.77 1.90 22.20
N GLY A 578 -1.51 1.62 21.86
CA GLY A 578 -0.87 0.32 22.13
C GLY A 578 0.52 0.48 22.72
N ASN A 579 0.60 0.39 24.05
CA ASN A 579 1.77 0.62 24.90
C ASN A 579 3.02 -0.17 24.47
N ASP A 580 4.19 0.42 24.70
CA ASP A 580 5.55 -0.13 24.60
C ASP A 580 5.81 -1.33 25.54
N ARG A 581 4.84 -2.23 25.69
CA ARG A 581 4.98 -3.43 26.51
C ARG A 581 5.95 -4.40 25.83
N PRO A 582 6.89 -4.97 26.59
CA PRO A 582 7.78 -6.04 26.12
C PRO A 582 7.10 -7.13 25.29
N ALA A 583 5.94 -7.64 25.74
CA ALA A 583 5.22 -8.71 25.02
C ALA A 583 4.73 -8.26 23.63
N GLU A 584 4.31 -7.00 23.50
CA GLU A 584 3.89 -6.43 22.22
C GLU A 584 5.07 -6.21 21.27
N LEU A 585 6.23 -5.78 21.81
CA LEU A 585 7.47 -5.67 21.02
C LEU A 585 7.92 -7.04 20.51
N PHE A 586 7.86 -8.06 21.38
CA PHE A 586 8.17 -9.43 21.03
C PHE A 586 7.23 -9.95 19.94
N ALA A 587 5.91 -9.83 20.12
CA ALA A 587 4.94 -10.28 19.13
C ALA A 587 5.16 -9.61 17.77
N ARG A 588 5.36 -8.29 17.72
CA ARG A 588 5.68 -7.58 16.46
C ARG A 588 7.00 -8.03 15.82
N GLY A 589 7.99 -8.41 16.63
CA GLY A 589 9.24 -8.98 16.14
C GLY A 589 9.03 -10.38 15.52
N ALA A 590 8.23 -11.21 16.20
CA ALA A 590 7.82 -12.53 15.70
C ALA A 590 7.10 -12.41 14.35
N ASP A 591 6.17 -11.45 14.24
CA ASP A 591 5.42 -11.17 13.01
C ASP A 591 6.35 -10.91 11.82
N TRP A 592 7.37 -10.05 11.98
CA TRP A 592 8.36 -9.79 10.94
C TRP A 592 9.18 -11.01 10.56
N PHE A 593 9.68 -11.75 11.56
CA PHE A 593 10.46 -12.95 11.32
C PHE A 593 9.66 -13.98 10.52
N VAL A 594 8.44 -14.24 10.97
CA VAL A 594 7.54 -15.21 10.38
C VAL A 594 7.11 -14.79 8.96
N ALA A 595 6.74 -13.53 8.76
CA ALA A 595 6.41 -13.00 7.43
C ALA A 595 7.60 -13.15 6.46
N ALA A 596 8.82 -12.91 6.94
CA ALA A 596 10.03 -13.06 6.13
C ALA A 596 10.32 -14.53 5.79
N MET A 597 10.12 -15.47 6.73
CA MET A 597 10.28 -16.90 6.47
C MET A 597 9.27 -17.42 5.45
N LEU A 598 8.00 -17.02 5.58
CA LEU A 598 6.98 -17.43 4.61
C LEU A 598 7.23 -16.81 3.24
N ALA A 599 7.73 -15.57 3.20
CA ALA A 599 8.11 -14.94 1.95
C ALA A 599 9.20 -15.69 1.21
N ARG A 600 10.19 -16.23 1.93
CA ARG A 600 11.24 -17.10 1.38
C ARG A 600 10.64 -18.32 0.69
N GLU A 601 9.59 -18.90 1.25
CA GLU A 601 8.85 -20.04 0.68
C GLU A 601 7.80 -19.64 -0.38
N GLY A 602 7.78 -18.36 -0.80
CA GLY A 602 6.82 -17.82 -1.75
C GLY A 602 5.38 -17.72 -1.23
N ARG A 603 5.16 -17.85 0.08
CA ARG A 603 3.86 -17.83 0.75
C ARG A 603 3.49 -16.42 1.23
N MET A 604 2.28 -16.00 0.88
CA MET A 604 1.63 -14.78 1.34
C MET A 604 0.17 -15.11 1.70
N ASN A 605 -0.03 -16.14 2.53
CA ASN A 605 -1.36 -16.70 2.87
C ASN A 605 -2.01 -15.95 4.03
N GLY A 606 -2.54 -14.76 3.81
CA GLY A 606 -2.97 -13.87 4.91
C GLY A 606 -1.88 -13.69 5.98
N ALA A 607 -0.64 -14.01 5.61
CA ALA A 607 0.28 -14.71 6.46
C ALA A 607 0.83 -13.75 7.49
N LEU A 608 0.29 -13.87 8.70
CA LEU A 608 1.03 -13.60 9.90
C LEU A 608 1.59 -12.16 9.94
N THR A 609 0.59 -11.28 9.97
CA THR A 609 0.49 -10.02 10.71
C THR A 609 1.25 -8.85 10.09
N SER A 610 0.54 -7.73 9.97
CA SER A 610 1.10 -6.38 9.95
C SER A 610 2.18 -6.00 8.94
N VAL A 611 2.55 -6.88 8.02
CA VAL A 611 3.69 -6.65 7.13
C VAL A 611 3.27 -6.97 5.69
N GLN A 612 3.15 -5.93 4.87
CA GLN A 612 2.78 -6.06 3.45
C GLN A 612 4.00 -5.91 2.54
N ASP A 613 4.83 -4.91 2.83
CA ASP A 613 6.17 -4.77 2.30
C ASP A 613 7.07 -4.02 3.30
N ALA A 614 8.32 -3.77 2.93
CA ALA A 614 9.31 -3.08 3.76
C ALA A 614 9.01 -1.58 4.05
N GLU A 615 7.90 -1.02 3.54
CA GLU A 615 7.56 0.40 3.65
C GLU A 615 6.08 0.64 3.97
N LEU A 616 5.22 -0.34 3.68
CA LEU A 616 3.81 -0.39 4.03
C LEU A 616 3.65 -1.32 5.23
N PRO A 617 3.68 -0.78 6.46
CA PRO A 617 3.25 -1.55 7.61
C PRO A 617 1.78 -1.87 7.42
N GLY A 618 1.47 -3.15 7.38
CA GLY A 618 0.10 -3.62 7.54
C GLY A 618 -0.44 -3.38 8.96
N PHE A 619 -1.48 -4.13 9.27
CA PHE A 619 -2.45 -3.88 10.33
C PHE A 619 -2.02 -3.82 11.81
N ALA A 620 -0.85 -4.34 12.21
CA ALA A 620 -0.37 -4.29 13.60
C ALA A 620 0.81 -3.32 13.83
N GLY A 621 1.14 -2.49 12.83
CA GLY A 621 2.15 -1.44 13.00
C GLY A 621 3.53 -1.99 13.43
N ALA A 622 3.89 -3.19 12.98
CA ALA A 622 5.22 -3.72 13.19
C ALA A 622 6.19 -2.94 12.29
N ALA A 623 7.17 -2.29 12.90
CA ALA A 623 8.18 -1.54 12.17
C ALA A 623 9.19 -2.49 11.54
N VAL A 624 9.57 -2.20 10.30
CA VAL A 624 10.57 -2.98 9.55
C VAL A 624 11.86 -3.00 10.36
N PRO A 625 12.48 -4.17 10.59
CA PRO A 625 13.83 -4.23 11.12
C PRO A 625 14.76 -3.61 10.09
N ALA A 626 15.12 -2.34 10.31
CA ALA A 626 15.94 -1.59 9.38
C ALA A 626 17.35 -2.17 9.35
N PRO A 627 17.91 -2.49 8.16
CA PRO A 627 19.30 -2.92 8.04
C PRO A 627 20.25 -1.95 8.75
N GLY A 628 21.24 -2.49 9.47
CA GLY A 628 22.22 -1.67 10.19
C GLY A 628 21.77 -1.13 11.56
N THR A 629 20.54 -1.41 12.02
CA THR A 629 20.12 -0.97 13.38
C THR A 629 20.29 -2.04 14.46
N GLY A 630 20.59 -3.29 14.09
CA GLY A 630 20.59 -4.43 15.04
C GLY A 630 19.19 -4.92 15.42
N ALA A 631 18.11 -4.33 14.85
CA ALA A 631 16.74 -4.75 15.16
C ALA A 631 16.49 -6.23 14.82
N ALA A 632 16.96 -6.69 13.66
CA ALA A 632 16.82 -8.10 13.28
C ALA A 632 17.59 -9.04 14.20
N ASP A 633 18.76 -8.62 14.69
CA ASP A 633 19.56 -9.39 15.62
C ASP A 633 18.86 -9.53 16.98
N ALA A 634 18.26 -8.43 17.47
CA ALA A 634 17.44 -8.44 18.68
C ALA A 634 16.18 -9.31 18.53
N ILE A 635 15.52 -9.29 17.36
CA ILE A 635 14.37 -10.16 17.06
C ILE A 635 14.78 -11.63 17.14
N VAL A 636 15.85 -12.01 16.44
CA VAL A 636 16.37 -13.38 16.43
C VAL A 636 16.79 -13.83 17.83
N GLU A 637 17.44 -12.96 18.58
CA GLU A 637 17.85 -13.27 19.95
C GLU A 637 16.64 -13.49 20.85
N ALA A 638 15.66 -12.57 20.85
CA ALA A 638 14.46 -12.70 21.68
C ALA A 638 13.65 -13.96 21.31
N LEU A 639 13.44 -14.21 20.01
CA LEU A 639 12.75 -15.42 19.54
C LEU A 639 13.51 -16.70 19.89
N GLY A 640 14.81 -16.74 19.68
CA GLY A 640 15.65 -17.91 19.98
C GLY A 640 15.71 -18.25 21.47
N ARG A 641 15.44 -17.29 22.35
CA ARG A 641 15.26 -17.54 23.79
C ARG A 641 13.90 -18.15 24.11
N VAL A 642 12.86 -17.78 23.38
CA VAL A 642 11.48 -18.25 23.63
C VAL A 642 11.19 -19.59 22.96
N THR A 643 11.71 -19.81 21.75
CA THR A 643 11.46 -21.03 20.97
C THR A 643 12.66 -21.39 20.09
N PRO A 644 12.92 -22.69 19.83
CA PRO A 644 13.92 -23.09 18.85
C PRO A 644 13.62 -22.55 17.46
N ILE A 645 14.62 -21.92 16.84
CA ILE A 645 14.58 -21.42 15.46
C ILE A 645 15.69 -22.06 14.65
N SER A 646 15.41 -22.42 13.40
CA SER A 646 16.40 -23.07 12.53
C SER A 646 17.58 -22.12 12.25
N PRO A 647 18.85 -22.58 12.37
CA PRO A 647 20.02 -21.77 12.04
C PRO A 647 19.99 -21.23 10.59
N VAL A 648 19.43 -21.99 9.65
CA VAL A 648 19.29 -21.56 8.24
C VAL A 648 18.34 -20.36 8.14
N SER A 649 17.23 -20.38 8.88
CA SER A 649 16.27 -19.29 8.95
C SER A 649 16.88 -18.03 9.57
N VAL A 650 17.67 -18.20 10.65
CA VAL A 650 18.42 -17.11 11.29
C VAL A 650 19.42 -16.48 10.34
N ALA A 651 20.25 -17.29 9.68
CA ALA A 651 21.27 -16.81 8.76
C ALA A 651 20.65 -16.01 7.60
N TRP A 652 19.58 -16.54 6.99
CA TRP A 652 18.87 -15.84 5.91
C TRP A 652 18.23 -14.52 6.40
N PHE A 653 17.59 -14.52 7.57
CA PHE A 653 16.96 -13.31 8.11
C PHE A 653 17.99 -12.21 8.42
N ARG A 654 19.12 -12.57 9.04
CA ARG A 654 20.23 -11.65 9.33
C ARG A 654 20.91 -11.13 8.06
N ALA A 655 21.14 -11.98 7.06
CA ALA A 655 21.70 -11.52 5.79
C ALA A 655 20.81 -10.45 5.12
N ARG A 656 19.51 -10.45 5.42
CA ARG A 656 18.53 -9.53 4.83
C ARG A 656 18.26 -8.28 5.65
N PHE A 657 18.20 -8.40 6.97
CA PHE A 657 17.75 -7.33 7.87
C PHE A 657 18.72 -7.04 9.03
N GLY A 658 19.79 -7.83 9.15
CA GLY A 658 20.80 -7.71 10.20
C GLY A 658 21.65 -6.45 10.09
N ALA A 659 22.57 -6.29 11.04
CA ALA A 659 23.49 -5.16 11.08
C ALA A 659 24.32 -5.01 9.79
N ASP A 660 24.73 -6.12 9.17
CA ASP A 660 25.59 -6.11 7.97
C ASP A 660 24.81 -6.07 6.65
N ALA A 661 23.47 -6.07 6.70
CA ALA A 661 22.65 -6.07 5.50
C ALA A 661 22.72 -4.71 4.77
N PRO A 662 22.73 -4.70 3.42
CA PRO A 662 22.82 -3.46 2.66
C PRO A 662 21.58 -2.58 2.88
N MET A 663 21.80 -1.30 3.15
CA MET A 663 20.71 -0.34 3.34
C MET A 663 19.93 -0.10 2.04
N PRO A 664 18.60 -0.29 2.02
CA PRO A 664 17.78 0.00 0.85
C PRO A 664 17.69 1.50 0.58
N ALA A 665 17.38 1.89 -0.65
CA ALA A 665 17.37 3.29 -1.08
C ALA A 665 16.44 4.16 -0.20
N ALA A 666 15.26 3.63 0.17
CA ALA A 666 14.33 4.33 1.05
C ALA A 666 14.87 4.54 2.48
N ALA A 667 15.71 3.63 2.99
CA ALA A 667 16.37 3.84 4.29
C ALA A 667 17.43 4.94 4.19
N VAL A 668 18.22 4.95 3.12
CA VAL A 668 19.24 5.98 2.86
C VAL A 668 18.61 7.37 2.73
N ALA A 669 17.56 7.52 1.94
CA ALA A 669 16.85 8.79 1.80
C ALA A 669 16.30 9.26 3.16
N ARG A 670 15.69 8.36 3.95
CA ARG A 670 15.15 8.68 5.29
C ARG A 670 16.19 9.23 6.26
N LEU A 671 17.45 8.81 6.19
CA LEU A 671 18.52 9.37 7.03
C LEU A 671 18.58 10.91 6.90
N ALA A 672 18.52 11.44 5.68
CA ALA A 672 18.50 12.89 5.45
C ALA A 672 17.11 13.50 5.69
N LEU A 673 16.04 12.81 5.30
CA LEU A 673 14.68 13.34 5.44
C LEU A 673 14.22 13.44 6.90
N ASP A 674 14.69 12.56 7.78
CA ASP A 674 14.33 12.54 9.20
C ASP A 674 15.37 13.23 10.09
N ALA A 675 16.54 13.59 9.54
CA ALA A 675 17.59 14.27 10.26
C ALA A 675 17.03 15.52 10.94
N SER A 676 17.23 15.60 12.25
CA SER A 676 16.95 16.82 12.99
C SER A 676 17.90 17.91 12.49
N SER A 677 17.36 18.91 11.79
CA SER A 677 18.12 20.12 11.52
C SER A 677 18.33 20.78 12.88
N THR A 678 19.54 20.72 13.43
CA THR A 678 19.93 21.36 14.69
C THR A 678 19.92 22.89 14.63
N TRP A 679 19.06 23.45 13.78
CA TRP A 679 18.86 24.87 13.56
C TRP A 679 18.43 25.62 14.82
N GLY A 680 17.87 24.92 15.82
CA GLY A 680 17.67 25.47 17.16
C GLY A 680 19.00 25.87 17.82
N ALA A 681 20.01 25.00 17.78
CA ALA A 681 21.34 25.30 18.30
C ALA A 681 22.08 26.35 17.43
N GLU A 682 21.90 26.32 16.12
CA GLU A 682 22.52 27.27 15.19
C GLU A 682 21.91 28.68 15.31
N ARG A 683 20.57 28.80 15.51
CA ARG A 683 19.91 30.07 15.87
C ARG A 683 20.37 30.60 17.22
N THR A 684 20.56 29.73 18.21
CA THR A 684 21.11 30.15 19.51
C THR A 684 22.53 30.68 19.35
N LEU A 685 23.38 30.02 18.54
CA LEU A 685 24.75 30.47 18.29
C LEU A 685 24.82 31.78 17.47
N ILE A 686 23.98 31.93 16.45
CA ILE A 686 23.86 33.16 15.64
C ILE A 686 23.27 34.30 16.49
N GLY A 687 22.27 34.01 17.33
CA GLY A 687 21.68 34.96 18.27
C GLY A 687 22.63 35.39 19.40
N LEU A 688 23.66 34.60 19.69
CA LEU A 688 24.73 34.90 20.65
C LEU A 688 25.95 35.60 20.01
N GLY A 689 25.86 36.03 18.75
CA GLY A 689 26.90 36.84 18.11
C GLY A 689 28.15 36.07 17.65
N PHE A 690 28.11 34.74 17.59
CA PHE A 690 29.21 33.96 17.03
C PHE A 690 29.23 34.11 15.49
N PRO A 691 30.39 34.39 14.86
CA PRO A 691 30.49 34.47 13.42
C PRO A 691 30.15 33.10 12.79
N ALA A 692 29.36 33.12 11.73
CA ALA A 692 28.89 31.94 10.97
C ALA A 692 30.01 31.10 10.29
N GLY A 693 31.28 31.35 10.63
CA GLY A 693 32.47 30.84 9.95
C GLY A 693 33.06 29.54 10.52
N LEU A 694 32.57 28.99 11.64
CA LEU A 694 33.09 27.72 12.20
C LEU A 694 32.46 26.47 11.55
N THR A 695 32.26 26.49 10.23
CA THR A 695 31.82 25.30 9.49
C THR A 695 32.87 24.92 8.45
N GLU A 696 33.62 23.86 8.76
CA GLU A 696 34.36 23.09 7.76
C GLU A 696 33.43 22.81 6.57
N ARG A 697 33.72 23.42 5.43
CA ARG A 697 33.08 23.11 4.14
C ARG A 697 33.42 21.66 3.80
N MET A 698 32.42 20.77 3.73
CA MET A 698 32.61 19.49 3.04
C MET A 698 32.71 19.78 1.54
N PRO A 699 33.84 19.48 0.88
CA PRO A 699 33.95 19.68 -0.56
C PRO A 699 33.05 18.67 -1.29
N PRO A 700 32.38 19.07 -2.39
CA PRO A 700 31.66 18.12 -3.22
C PRO A 700 32.68 17.23 -3.94
N GLY A 701 32.84 15.99 -3.49
CA GLY A 701 33.54 14.94 -4.26
C GLY A 701 35.07 14.91 -4.17
N GLY A 702 35.67 15.26 -3.04
CA GLY A 702 37.12 15.12 -2.85
C GLY A 702 37.58 13.66 -2.82
N SER A 703 38.33 13.22 -3.83
CA SER A 703 39.07 11.95 -3.90
C SER A 703 40.32 11.93 -2.98
N GLY A 704 40.22 12.55 -1.80
CA GLY A 704 41.32 12.67 -0.85
C GLY A 704 41.58 11.35 -0.13
N ARG A 705 42.71 10.72 -0.44
CA ARG A 705 43.26 9.56 0.26
C ARG A 705 43.47 9.89 1.75
N ALA A 706 42.51 9.56 2.60
CA ALA A 706 42.73 9.20 3.99
C ALA A 706 42.00 7.86 4.19
N ALA A 707 42.73 6.87 4.69
CA ALA A 707 42.32 5.48 4.73
C ALA A 707 41.15 5.25 5.73
N GLY A 708 39.94 5.41 5.21
CA GLY A 708 38.73 4.76 5.65
C GLY A 708 37.82 4.71 4.43
N THR A 709 37.13 3.60 4.18
CA THR A 709 36.11 3.54 3.12
C THR A 709 34.79 3.98 3.74
N CYS A 710 34.18 5.04 3.20
CA CYS A 710 32.81 5.40 3.57
C CYS A 710 31.93 4.14 3.49
N PRO A 711 31.21 3.74 4.55
CA PRO A 711 30.40 2.51 4.55
C PRO A 711 29.25 2.55 3.53
N LEU A 712 28.98 3.70 2.91
CA LEU A 712 27.99 3.86 1.87
C LEU A 712 28.59 3.60 0.49
N ALA A 713 27.90 2.78 -0.30
CA ALA A 713 28.18 2.63 -1.72
C ALA A 713 28.00 3.98 -2.45
N PRO A 714 28.66 4.21 -3.60
CA PRO A 714 28.61 5.50 -4.31
C PRO A 714 27.20 6.02 -4.62
N TRP A 715 26.28 5.13 -4.99
CA TRP A 715 24.88 5.51 -5.25
C TRP A 715 24.12 5.90 -3.98
N GLN A 716 24.46 5.31 -2.82
CA GLN A 716 23.86 5.65 -1.53
C GLN A 716 24.31 7.04 -1.09
N SER A 717 25.60 7.36 -1.22
CA SER A 717 26.14 8.70 -0.94
C SER A 717 25.48 9.76 -1.81
N ARG A 718 25.29 9.49 -3.11
CA ARG A 718 24.56 10.39 -4.02
C ARG A 718 23.10 10.57 -3.60
N LEU A 719 22.39 9.49 -3.27
CA LEU A 719 21.00 9.58 -2.84
C LEU A 719 20.85 10.37 -1.55
N LEU A 720 21.75 10.15 -0.58
CA LEU A 720 21.78 10.89 0.68
C LEU A 720 21.95 12.40 0.42
N TRP A 721 22.86 12.77 -0.48
CA TRP A 721 23.06 14.16 -0.91
C TRP A 721 21.80 14.76 -1.57
N VAL A 722 21.16 14.02 -2.49
CA VAL A 722 19.94 14.47 -3.17
C VAL A 722 18.80 14.68 -2.16
N ALA A 723 18.67 13.79 -1.19
CA ALA A 723 17.67 13.90 -0.13
C ALA A 723 17.94 15.10 0.80
N ALA A 724 19.21 15.35 1.14
CA ALA A 724 19.59 16.53 1.92
C ALA A 724 19.34 17.84 1.15
N ASP A 725 19.63 17.89 -0.15
CA ASP A 725 19.37 19.05 -1.01
C ASP A 725 17.86 19.30 -1.15
N ALA A 726 17.06 18.25 -1.37
CA ALA A 726 15.60 18.35 -1.42
C ALA A 726 15.03 18.93 -0.10
N ARG A 727 15.49 18.43 1.05
CA ARG A 727 15.06 18.96 2.35
C ARG A 727 15.52 20.39 2.59
N ALA A 728 16.74 20.75 2.22
CA ALA A 728 17.24 22.12 2.30
C ALA A 728 16.37 23.10 1.50
N ARG A 729 16.02 22.74 0.26
CA ARG A 729 15.09 23.52 -0.57
C ARG A 729 13.72 23.66 0.10
N GLY A 730 13.16 22.59 0.66
CA GLY A 730 11.89 22.65 1.38
C GLY A 730 11.90 23.53 2.63
N MET A 731 13.03 23.55 3.36
CA MET A 731 13.23 24.44 4.51
C MET A 731 13.24 25.91 4.07
N LEU A 732 14.00 26.25 3.03
CA LEU A 732 14.02 27.59 2.44
C LEU A 732 12.63 28.05 2.01
N ARG A 733 11.89 27.18 1.32
CA ARG A 733 10.50 27.44 0.91
C ARG A 733 9.56 27.64 2.09
N SER A 734 9.73 26.85 3.15
CA SER A 734 8.96 27.04 4.38
C SER A 734 9.24 28.36 5.07
N GLN A 735 10.49 28.83 5.03
CA GLN A 735 10.88 30.10 5.62
C GLN A 735 10.29 31.26 4.82
N ALA A 736 10.41 31.21 3.50
CA ALA A 736 9.81 32.20 2.61
C ALA A 736 8.28 32.33 2.84
N ALA A 737 7.56 31.22 2.93
CA ALA A 737 6.12 31.22 3.17
C ALA A 737 5.70 31.77 4.56
N ARG A 738 6.63 31.92 5.52
CA ARG A 738 6.36 32.40 6.88
C ARG A 738 6.84 33.84 7.13
N ALA A 739 7.54 34.45 6.18
CA ALA A 739 8.15 35.76 6.37
C ALA A 739 7.10 36.89 6.25
N PRO A 740 6.96 37.79 7.24
CA PRO A 740 6.17 39.01 7.08
C PRO A 740 6.77 39.91 5.98
N MET A 741 5.95 40.68 5.25
CA MET A 741 6.37 41.30 3.98
C MET A 741 7.44 42.42 4.06
N ILE A 742 7.92 42.84 5.24
CA ILE A 742 8.74 44.05 5.39
C ILE A 742 10.13 43.70 5.98
N GLY A 743 11.20 44.07 5.25
CA GLY A 743 12.57 44.14 5.79
C GLY A 743 13.49 42.92 5.59
N PHE A 744 13.16 41.98 4.70
CA PHE A 744 13.95 40.76 4.51
C PHE A 744 15.02 40.83 3.40
N PRO A 745 16.04 39.96 3.46
CA PRO A 745 16.96 39.71 2.35
C PRO A 745 16.20 39.39 1.05
N LEU A 746 16.67 39.93 -0.08
CA LEU A 746 16.05 39.82 -1.41
C LEU A 746 15.62 38.40 -1.81
N TRP A 747 16.37 37.38 -1.38
CA TRP A 747 16.06 35.97 -1.69
C TRP A 747 14.78 35.47 -1.00
N GLN A 748 14.47 35.95 0.20
CA GLN A 748 13.27 35.55 0.93
C GLN A 748 12.03 36.15 0.29
N SER A 749 12.05 37.46 0.00
CA SER A 749 10.96 38.14 -0.69
C SER A 749 10.65 37.48 -2.03
N ARG A 750 11.66 37.19 -2.86
CA ARG A 750 11.45 36.54 -4.17
C ARG A 750 10.87 35.12 -4.05
N ALA A 751 11.31 34.35 -3.05
CA ALA A 751 10.76 33.02 -2.77
C ALA A 751 9.31 33.07 -2.25
N THR A 752 8.92 34.15 -1.57
CA THR A 752 7.55 34.37 -1.06
C THR A 752 6.58 34.80 -2.17
N PHE A 753 7.04 35.63 -3.11
CA PHE A 753 6.17 36.22 -4.15
C PHE A 753 6.16 35.46 -5.50
N GLY A 754 6.68 34.23 -5.54
CA GLY A 754 6.64 33.40 -6.75
C GLY A 754 7.54 33.90 -7.88
N ALA A 755 8.48 34.80 -7.61
CA ALA A 755 9.49 35.20 -8.59
C ALA A 755 10.39 33.99 -8.93
N PRO A 756 10.95 33.93 -10.15
CA PRO A 756 11.85 32.86 -10.54
C PRO A 756 12.98 32.68 -9.52
N TRP A 757 13.28 31.43 -9.17
CA TRP A 757 14.44 31.06 -8.37
C TRP A 757 15.73 31.53 -9.05
N GLU A 758 16.22 32.74 -8.75
CA GLU A 758 17.58 33.14 -9.11
C GLU A 758 18.56 32.26 -8.30
N GLN A 759 19.16 31.28 -8.98
CA GLN A 759 19.95 30.24 -8.35
C GLN A 759 21.15 30.79 -7.59
N GLU A 760 21.74 31.90 -8.06
CA GLU A 760 22.94 32.49 -7.49
C GLU A 760 22.73 33.03 -6.07
N ILE A 761 21.58 33.68 -5.79
CA ILE A 761 21.30 34.28 -4.47
C ILE A 761 20.94 33.20 -3.42
N LEU A 762 20.46 32.05 -3.87
CA LEU A 762 20.00 30.95 -3.00
C LEU A 762 21.02 29.83 -2.81
N GLU A 763 22.11 29.82 -3.58
CA GLU A 763 23.08 28.72 -3.56
C GLU A 763 23.76 28.59 -2.20
N GLU A 764 24.20 29.71 -1.61
CA GLU A 764 24.87 29.70 -0.32
C GLU A 764 23.94 29.25 0.83
N PRO A 765 22.74 29.84 1.03
CA PRO A 765 21.79 29.33 2.02
C PRO A 765 21.45 27.84 1.80
N ARG A 766 21.19 27.43 0.56
CA ARG A 766 20.87 26.03 0.22
C ARG A 766 22.01 25.09 0.61
N GLN A 767 23.24 25.44 0.26
CA GLN A 767 24.43 24.67 0.63
C GLN A 767 24.55 24.54 2.15
N ARG A 768 24.43 25.64 2.90
CA ARG A 768 24.49 25.61 4.37
C ARG A 768 23.43 24.67 4.98
N PHE A 769 22.18 24.77 4.53
CA PHE A 769 21.09 23.89 5.00
C PHE A 769 21.35 22.43 4.65
N ARG A 770 21.80 22.14 3.42
CA ARG A 770 22.12 20.79 2.96
C ARG A 770 23.23 20.19 3.81
N ASP A 771 24.31 20.92 4.02
CA ASP A 771 25.48 20.42 4.76
C ASP A 771 25.11 20.17 6.25
N ALA A 772 24.22 21.00 6.83
CA ALA A 772 23.68 20.75 8.17
C ALA A 772 22.82 19.48 8.24
N VAL A 773 21.94 19.24 7.25
CA VAL A 773 21.15 18.00 7.15
C VAL A 773 22.06 16.79 6.98
N MET A 774 23.08 16.86 6.12
CA MET A 774 24.07 15.79 5.94
C MET A 774 24.81 15.46 7.25
N ARG A 775 25.26 16.48 8.00
CA ARG A 775 25.90 16.26 9.31
C ARG A 775 24.95 15.61 10.31
N GLY A 776 23.67 15.96 10.30
CA GLY A 776 22.64 15.28 11.10
C GLY A 776 22.51 13.81 10.73
N ALA A 777 22.31 13.53 9.44
CA ALA A 777 22.15 12.18 8.91
C ALA A 777 23.37 11.27 9.20
N LEU A 778 24.58 11.77 9.01
CA LEU A 778 25.81 11.01 9.27
C LEU A 778 26.04 10.76 10.78
N ARG A 779 25.64 11.70 11.65
CA ARG A 779 25.66 11.47 13.11
C ARG A 779 24.68 10.38 13.51
N ASP A 780 23.46 10.42 12.97
CA ASP A 780 22.46 9.38 13.23
C ASP A 780 22.90 8.02 12.71
N LEU A 781 23.58 7.98 11.55
CA LEU A 781 24.16 6.75 11.01
C LEU A 781 25.27 6.20 11.92
N ARG A 782 26.20 7.04 12.40
CA ARG A 782 27.24 6.64 13.38
C ARG A 782 26.65 6.10 14.66
N ALA A 783 25.59 6.75 15.18
CA ALA A 783 24.93 6.30 16.40
C ALA A 783 24.27 4.91 16.24
N ARG A 784 23.87 4.55 15.02
CA ARG A 784 23.27 3.23 14.70
C ARG A 784 24.32 2.16 14.40
N ALA A 785 25.46 2.56 13.85
CA ALA A 785 26.57 1.67 13.49
C ALA A 785 27.90 2.19 14.09
N PRO A 786 28.10 2.09 15.42
CA PRO A 786 29.25 2.69 16.11
C PRO A 786 30.61 2.13 15.67
N PHE A 787 30.62 0.96 15.01
CA PHE A 787 31.83 0.30 14.50
C PHE A 787 32.15 0.61 13.04
N ALA A 788 31.30 1.37 12.34
CA ALA A 788 31.58 1.79 10.96
C ALA A 788 32.40 3.09 10.95
N ASP A 789 33.49 3.13 10.19
CA ASP A 789 34.29 4.36 10.00
C ASP A 789 33.57 5.36 9.09
N VAL A 790 32.63 6.10 9.68
CA VAL A 790 31.86 7.14 8.98
C VAL A 790 32.68 8.44 8.85
N ALA A 791 33.92 8.53 9.37
CA ALA A 791 34.78 9.70 9.17
C ALA A 791 35.17 9.87 7.70
N ALA A 792 35.36 8.76 7.00
CA ALA A 792 35.63 8.67 5.58
C ALA A 792 34.51 9.13 4.62
N CYS A 793 33.29 9.40 5.13
CA CYS A 793 32.18 9.91 4.31
C CYS A 793 32.13 11.44 4.21
N ARG A 794 32.99 12.15 4.95
CA ARG A 794 33.11 13.62 4.92
C ARG A 794 34.00 14.04 3.78
#